data_AF-A0A7W7SFD9-F1
#
_entry.id   AF-A0A7W7SFD9-F1
#
_cell.length_a   1.000
_cell.length_b   1.000
_cell.length_c   1.000
_cell.angle_alpha   90.00
_cell.angle_beta   90.00
_cell.angle_gamma   90.00
#
_symmetry.space_group_name_H-M   'P 1'
#
loop_
_entity.id
_entity.type
_entity.pdbx_description
1 polymer ?
#
loop_
_entity_poly.entity_id
_entity_poly.type
_entity_poly.pdbx_seq_one_letter_code
_entity_poly.pdbx_strand_id
1 'polypeptide(L)'
;MTTTAPPRTTVVTRPAVPAPQRRRRINARRASDHYAFWGSLAGALATSALLFQRLTPFSGGIGFVVCAWLCFLGLYALLVSRDEGKLTVRDRFASAVVHSLAAMLLGVLVWVLCYVFMKGWSALSHSNFFLQDLSDAGPTDPLDQGGALHAVVGTLIQITISLGITIPVGISCAVFLSEVPGRFSRLVRTLVEAMTALPSILAGLFIYAVMVLTLGLPRSGLAAGVALSVMMLPILIRAADVVLRLVPASLKEASYALGAGRWRTVWTVTLPSARSGLATAVILGAARGIGETSPVLLCSGYTKNLNLDPTKDPQTSLPLMAFTLIKFPSELQAARAFGAAALLLGLVLLLFVVARTLGGRGPGELSRRQRENRARQSAADLARMTNPVVPPARKAPVITRTLTLLTAIAVFATSLLFGAAERAEAAAYLRISGAGSTWSYNAVDGWIRNVRQYGMTVDFDPQGSSFGRNQFKNDATDFAVTEIPYGLTDGGQYDAPPPFPSAYLPIVAGGTSFMYNLKINGKRVTDLRLSGETIAKLFTGGITWWDDPLVKADNPGLELPHVEVHPVVRSDGSGTTAQFTTWLSKRQQPIWDDYCRRTPRGAACGMTSFFPLLKGSTWKALGSSITVASSVANEGNNGAITYVEYSYAKEAKFPVAKVLNQAGYYVGPTGQNVAVALVNARINPDLTQMLDDVYDSPAPAAYPLSSYSYMVVHTSETTNFKQDKGAAMSAFGYYFLCEGQKKVGDNGYSPLTPQLVTSGFDQLAKIPGSEKKVFDPAACSNPTFGKDGTNPYVASAPKPPECDKKGATSQCGGTGAKPTGTQSGTGGAAGGTGTGGAAATGGAAGGPGAADGGTAGAGAAGGTGGGAADDPALGGGDGGAAAGGTGQSVSASAIEVASAAGSGLRYSLMVIAGLLLGAVIVLPPVIAGRAARRREGEL
;
A
#
# COMPACT_ATOMS: atom_id res chain seq x y z
N MET A 1 -49.83 92.15 21.48
CA MET A 1 -50.44 90.80 21.45
C MET A 1 -49.88 90.08 20.23
N THR A 2 -48.80 89.33 20.44
CA THR A 2 -48.71 87.85 20.47
C THR A 2 -48.49 87.24 19.09
N THR A 3 -47.21 87.18 18.70
CA THR A 3 -46.70 86.36 17.59
C THR A 3 -46.35 84.96 18.10
N THR A 4 -46.87 83.97 17.39
CA THR A 4 -46.73 82.52 17.60
C THR A 4 -45.29 82.05 17.39
N ALA A 5 -44.76 81.29 18.36
CA ALA A 5 -43.44 80.65 18.30
C ALA A 5 -43.43 79.43 17.36
N PRO A 6 -42.30 79.12 16.69
CA PRO A 6 -42.20 78.01 15.75
C PRO A 6 -42.14 76.64 16.47
N PRO A 7 -42.52 75.54 15.79
CA PRO A 7 -42.54 74.21 16.40
C PRO A 7 -41.12 73.75 16.74
N ARG A 8 -40.90 73.39 18.01
CA ARG A 8 -39.65 72.78 18.48
C ARG A 8 -39.56 71.35 17.96
N THR A 9 -38.59 71.08 17.09
CA THR A 9 -38.12 69.74 16.77
C THR A 9 -37.51 69.09 18.02
N THR A 10 -38.17 68.07 18.57
CA THR A 10 -37.61 67.24 19.63
C THR A 10 -36.56 66.32 19.05
N VAL A 11 -35.29 66.54 19.40
CA VAL A 11 -34.21 65.60 19.13
C VAL A 11 -34.49 64.33 19.93
N VAL A 12 -34.71 63.22 19.23
CA VAL A 12 -34.75 61.89 19.86
C VAL A 12 -33.41 61.68 20.56
N THR A 13 -33.43 61.65 21.89
CA THR A 13 -32.25 61.31 22.70
C THR A 13 -31.80 59.92 22.29
N ARG A 14 -30.65 59.84 21.60
CA ARG A 14 -30.01 58.57 21.28
C ARG A 14 -29.88 57.78 22.58
N PRO A 15 -30.33 56.52 22.64
CA PRO A 15 -30.11 55.68 23.82
C PRO A 15 -28.62 55.69 24.13
N ALA A 16 -28.29 55.80 25.42
CA ALA A 16 -26.92 55.88 25.91
C ALA A 16 -26.07 54.81 25.22
N VAL A 17 -24.97 55.24 24.60
CA VAL A 17 -24.00 54.34 23.97
C VAL A 17 -23.63 53.30 25.02
N PRO A 18 -23.90 52.00 24.80
CA PRO A 18 -23.49 50.97 25.74
C PRO A 18 -22.00 51.15 26.02
N ALA A 19 -21.60 51.05 27.29
CA ALA A 19 -20.19 51.17 27.68
C ALA A 19 -19.32 50.42 26.67
N PRO A 20 -18.23 51.03 26.13
CA PRO A 20 -17.51 50.47 25.01
C PRO A 20 -17.15 49.03 25.35
N GLN A 21 -17.74 48.07 24.62
CA GLN A 21 -17.47 46.65 24.82
C GLN A 21 -15.95 46.49 24.80
N ARG A 22 -15.36 46.18 25.95
CA ARG A 22 -13.92 46.08 26.08
C ARG A 22 -13.50 44.89 25.24
N ARG A 23 -13.01 45.16 24.03
CA ARG A 23 -12.67 44.14 23.02
C ARG A 23 -11.77 43.10 23.69
N ARG A 24 -12.28 41.89 23.93
CA ARG A 24 -11.52 40.80 24.55
C ARG A 24 -10.30 40.58 23.67
N ARG A 25 -9.10 40.86 24.21
CA ARG A 25 -7.84 40.64 23.49
C ARG A 25 -7.59 39.14 23.42
N ILE A 26 -8.10 38.50 22.37
CA ILE A 26 -7.99 37.06 22.09
C ILE A 26 -6.53 36.58 21.95
N ASN A 27 -5.58 37.50 21.72
CA ASN A 27 -4.16 37.18 21.53
C ASN A 27 -3.27 37.39 22.77
N ALA A 28 -3.80 37.88 23.89
CA ALA A 28 -2.99 38.13 25.09
C ALA A 28 -2.81 36.82 25.88
N ARG A 29 -1.68 36.13 25.68
CA ARG A 29 -1.29 34.95 26.47
C ARG A 29 -0.93 35.37 27.88
N ARG A 30 -1.67 34.88 28.88
CA ARG A 30 -1.35 35.10 30.30
C ARG A 30 -0.25 34.13 30.74
N ALA A 31 0.49 34.47 31.79
CA ALA A 31 1.50 33.57 32.37
C ALA A 31 0.87 32.21 32.78
N SER A 32 -0.37 32.24 33.27
CA SER A 32 -1.17 31.03 33.58
C SER A 32 -1.35 30.12 32.38
N ASP A 33 -1.47 30.66 31.16
CA ASP A 33 -1.68 29.87 29.94
C ASP A 33 -0.41 29.09 29.55
N HIS A 34 0.77 29.67 29.76
CA HIS A 34 2.04 29.00 29.53
C HIS A 34 2.30 27.90 30.57
N TYR A 35 1.99 28.15 31.85
CA TYR A 35 2.10 27.12 32.88
C TYR A 35 1.11 25.97 32.65
N ALA A 36 -0.13 26.26 32.24
CA ALA A 36 -1.10 25.23 31.89
C ALA A 36 -0.63 24.38 30.70
N PHE A 37 -0.04 25.00 29.68
CA PHE A 37 0.50 24.28 28.51
C PHE A 37 1.70 23.39 28.86
N TRP A 38 2.74 23.94 29.48
CA TRP A 38 3.94 23.15 29.81
C TRP A 38 3.70 22.15 30.93
N GLY A 39 2.86 22.50 31.90
CA GLY A 39 2.46 21.60 32.99
C GLY A 39 1.64 20.41 32.48
N SER A 40 0.69 20.63 31.55
CA SER A 40 -0.06 19.53 30.93
C SER A 40 0.83 18.67 30.03
N LEU A 41 1.81 19.23 29.32
CA LEU A 41 2.74 18.47 28.49
C LEU A 41 3.63 17.55 29.33
N ALA A 42 4.26 18.09 30.39
CA ALA A 42 5.08 17.30 31.29
C ALA A 42 4.25 16.23 32.02
N GLY A 43 3.07 16.61 32.51
CA GLY A 43 2.13 15.68 33.15
C GLY A 43 1.69 14.55 32.22
N ALA A 44 1.45 14.86 30.94
CA ALA A 44 1.03 13.86 29.95
C ALA A 44 2.14 12.88 29.58
N LEU A 45 3.37 13.36 29.41
CA LEU A 45 4.54 12.49 29.17
C LEU A 45 4.81 11.58 30.36
N ALA A 46 4.73 12.11 31.59
CA ALA A 46 4.90 11.32 32.80
C ALA A 46 3.79 10.29 32.99
N THR A 47 2.52 10.68 32.77
CA THR A 47 1.36 9.76 32.86
C THR A 47 1.46 8.66 31.81
N SER A 48 1.87 9.01 30.59
CA SER A 48 2.02 8.02 29.51
C SER A 48 3.21 7.10 29.71
N ALA A 49 4.32 7.61 30.28
CA ALA A 49 5.45 6.77 30.69
C ALA A 49 5.03 5.79 31.78
N LEU A 50 4.26 6.24 32.77
CA LEU A 50 3.73 5.37 33.81
C LEU A 50 2.76 4.32 33.24
N LEU A 51 1.89 4.70 32.30
CA LEU A 51 0.99 3.77 31.62
C LEU A 51 1.75 2.69 30.84
N PHE A 52 2.73 3.08 30.02
CA PHE A 52 3.48 2.18 29.15
C PHE A 52 4.53 1.35 29.88
N GLN A 53 5.13 1.87 30.96
CA GLN A 53 6.19 1.17 31.68
C GLN A 53 5.69 0.34 32.86
N ARG A 54 4.50 0.64 33.42
CA ARG A 54 4.06 0.05 34.69
C ARG A 54 2.65 -0.52 34.69
N LEU A 55 1.68 0.07 33.98
CA LEU A 55 0.28 -0.37 34.05
C LEU A 55 -0.18 -1.25 32.88
N THR A 56 0.44 -1.12 31.71
CA THR A 56 -0.02 -1.82 30.50
C THR A 56 1.15 -2.49 29.79
N PRO A 57 0.95 -3.66 29.15
CA PRO A 57 1.98 -4.34 28.36
C PRO A 57 2.17 -3.67 26.98
N PHE A 58 1.95 -2.36 26.86
CA PHE A 58 2.04 -1.66 25.59
C PHE A 58 3.51 -1.37 25.25
N SER A 59 3.96 -1.91 24.11
CA SER A 59 5.26 -1.61 23.51
C SER A 59 5.08 -0.82 22.21
N GLY A 60 6.00 0.10 21.91
CA GLY A 60 6.02 0.84 20.65
C GLY A 60 5.90 2.37 20.80
N GLY A 61 6.76 3.09 20.07
CA GLY A 61 6.86 4.56 20.16
C GLY A 61 5.62 5.31 19.66
N ILE A 62 4.89 4.76 18.68
CA ILE A 62 3.69 5.39 18.13
C ILE A 62 2.56 5.40 19.16
N GLY A 63 2.33 4.27 19.84
CA GLY A 63 1.34 4.17 20.90
C GLY A 63 1.62 5.16 22.05
N PHE A 64 2.88 5.26 22.45
CA PHE A 64 3.30 6.19 23.50
C PHE A 64 2.97 7.65 23.14
N VAL A 65 3.28 8.05 21.90
CA VAL A 65 3.02 9.43 21.42
C VAL A 65 1.51 9.72 21.37
N VAL A 66 0.70 8.77 20.91
CA VAL A 66 -0.77 8.93 20.85
C VAL A 66 -1.36 9.06 22.26
N CYS A 67 -0.96 8.19 23.19
CA CYS A 67 -1.39 8.28 24.58
C CYS A 67 -0.94 9.58 25.25
N ALA A 68 0.31 9.99 25.04
CA ALA A 68 0.82 11.28 25.53
C ALA A 68 0.03 12.46 24.97
N TRP A 69 -0.34 12.43 23.70
CA TRP A 69 -1.15 13.47 23.09
C TRP A 69 -2.58 13.52 23.66
N LEU A 70 -3.24 12.38 23.84
CA LEU A 70 -4.57 12.31 24.47
C LEU A 70 -4.54 12.76 25.93
N CYS A 71 -3.55 12.31 26.70
CA CYS A 71 -3.34 12.76 28.08
C CYS A 71 -3.06 14.27 28.14
N PHE A 72 -2.28 14.81 27.20
CA PHE A 72 -2.01 16.24 27.10
C PHE A 72 -3.31 17.03 26.87
N LEU A 73 -4.13 16.62 25.91
CA LEU A 73 -5.41 17.28 25.63
C LEU A 73 -6.36 17.23 26.84
N GLY A 74 -6.43 16.09 27.52
CA GLY A 74 -7.26 15.91 28.72
C GLY A 74 -6.80 16.78 29.89
N LEU A 75 -5.50 16.76 30.22
CA LEU A 75 -4.92 17.56 31.30
C LEU A 75 -4.99 19.06 30.99
N TYR A 76 -4.75 19.45 29.73
CA TYR A 76 -4.84 20.83 29.29
C TYR A 76 -6.28 21.35 29.41
N ALA A 77 -7.27 20.59 28.94
CA ALA A 77 -8.69 20.96 29.09
C ALA A 77 -9.11 21.05 30.56
N LEU A 78 -8.64 20.11 31.40
CA LEU A 78 -8.94 20.10 32.83
C LEU A 78 -8.37 21.34 33.53
N LEU A 79 -7.10 21.69 33.29
CA LEU A 79 -6.47 22.88 33.86
C LEU A 79 -7.17 24.16 33.43
N VAL A 80 -7.50 24.28 32.14
CA VAL A 80 -8.21 25.45 31.60
C VAL A 80 -9.63 25.57 32.17
N SER A 81 -10.31 24.44 32.44
CA SER A 81 -11.67 24.44 33.00
C SER A 81 -11.78 24.98 34.43
N ARG A 82 -10.67 25.06 35.17
CA ARG A 82 -10.63 25.60 36.53
C ARG A 82 -10.70 27.12 36.56
N ASP A 83 -10.17 27.77 35.52
CA ASP A 83 -10.00 29.23 35.48
C ASP A 83 -10.96 29.92 34.48
N GLU A 84 -11.51 29.18 33.50
CA GLU A 84 -12.25 29.74 32.36
C GLU A 84 -13.60 29.05 32.12
N GLY A 85 -14.54 29.76 31.49
CA GLY A 85 -15.88 29.25 31.18
C GLY A 85 -15.90 28.20 30.05
N LYS A 86 -16.98 27.40 29.98
CA LYS A 86 -17.16 26.27 29.04
C LYS A 86 -16.87 26.61 27.57
N LEU A 87 -17.25 27.80 27.11
CA LEU A 87 -17.03 28.24 25.73
C LEU A 87 -15.53 28.43 25.42
N THR A 88 -14.76 28.97 26.38
CA THR A 88 -13.32 29.20 26.25
C THR A 88 -12.53 27.90 26.37
N VAL A 89 -12.99 26.94 27.18
CA VAL A 89 -12.41 25.58 27.20
C VAL A 89 -12.56 24.89 25.84
N ARG A 90 -13.75 24.95 25.22
CA ARG A 90 -13.99 24.37 23.89
C ARG A 90 -13.13 25.02 22.81
N ASP A 91 -13.01 26.34 22.83
CA ASP A 91 -12.16 27.10 21.90
C ASP A 91 -10.68 26.73 22.05
N ARG A 92 -10.15 26.70 23.28
CA ARG A 92 -8.75 26.34 23.54
C ARG A 92 -8.43 24.88 23.25
N PHE A 93 -9.35 23.97 23.55
CA PHE A 93 -9.22 22.55 23.19
C PHE A 93 -9.19 22.37 21.68
N ALA A 94 -10.14 22.97 20.95
CA ALA A 94 -10.16 22.91 19.49
C ALA A 94 -8.89 23.53 18.88
N SER A 95 -8.43 24.66 19.43
CA SER A 95 -7.18 25.29 19.02
C SER A 95 -5.97 24.38 19.27
N ALA A 96 -5.86 23.74 20.44
CA ALA A 96 -4.76 22.81 20.73
C ALA A 96 -4.75 21.60 19.80
N VAL A 97 -5.93 21.03 19.48
CA VAL A 97 -6.08 19.94 18.52
C VAL A 97 -5.61 20.39 17.13
N VAL A 98 -6.12 21.52 16.62
CA VAL A 98 -5.76 22.02 15.28
C VAL A 98 -4.26 22.34 15.17
N HIS A 99 -3.68 23.02 16.17
CA HIS A 99 -2.26 23.37 16.14
C HIS A 99 -1.35 22.13 16.28
N SER A 100 -1.72 21.15 17.11
CA SER A 100 -0.93 19.92 17.26
C SER A 100 -0.99 19.04 16.01
N LEU A 101 -2.15 18.91 15.37
CA LEU A 101 -2.29 18.22 14.08
C LEU A 101 -1.51 18.94 12.97
N ALA A 102 -1.58 20.27 12.91
CA ALA A 102 -0.80 21.06 11.96
C ALA A 102 0.71 20.91 12.19
N ALA A 103 1.16 20.93 13.46
CA ALA A 103 2.56 20.74 13.81
C ALA A 103 3.05 19.32 13.47
N MET A 104 2.22 18.29 13.70
CA MET A 104 2.52 16.91 13.30
C MET A 104 2.67 16.81 11.79
N LEU A 105 1.73 17.35 11.02
CA LEU A 105 1.78 17.30 9.56
C LEU A 105 3.03 18.01 9.01
N LEU A 106 3.34 19.21 9.54
CA LEU A 106 4.56 19.93 9.18
C LEU A 106 5.82 19.18 9.62
N GLY A 107 5.81 18.56 10.80
CA GLY A 107 6.93 17.76 11.31
C GLY A 107 7.22 16.56 10.43
N VAL A 108 6.19 15.81 10.02
CA VAL A 108 6.31 14.69 9.07
C VAL A 108 6.82 15.19 7.73
N LEU A 109 6.30 16.31 7.21
CA LEU A 109 6.78 16.89 5.96
C LEU A 109 8.26 17.26 6.03
N VAL A 110 8.68 17.99 7.07
CA VAL A 110 10.09 18.35 7.29
C VAL A 110 10.95 17.09 7.43
N TRP A 111 10.49 16.10 8.18
CA TRP A 111 11.20 14.83 8.33
C TRP A 111 11.39 14.10 7.00
N VAL A 112 10.34 13.99 6.17
CA VAL A 112 10.45 13.36 4.84
C VAL A 112 11.45 14.12 3.96
N LEU A 113 11.39 15.45 3.95
CA LEU A 113 12.33 16.28 3.19
C LEU A 113 13.77 16.05 3.68
N CYS A 114 14.01 16.17 4.98
CA CYS A 114 15.33 15.94 5.58
C CYS A 114 15.83 14.52 5.30
N TYR A 115 14.99 13.50 5.44
CA TYR A 115 15.34 12.11 5.21
C TYR A 115 15.81 11.87 3.77
N VAL A 116 15.07 12.40 2.78
CA VAL A 116 15.43 12.29 1.35
C VAL A 116 16.78 12.97 1.09
N PHE A 117 17.00 14.18 1.62
CA PHE A 117 18.29 14.87 1.47
C PHE A 117 19.44 14.14 2.17
N MET A 118 19.23 13.63 3.39
CA MET A 118 20.26 12.90 4.15
C MET A 118 20.69 11.62 3.43
N LYS A 119 19.74 10.82 2.93
CA LYS A 119 20.05 9.60 2.17
C LYS A 119 20.64 9.93 0.80
N GLY A 120 20.13 10.95 0.12
CA GLY A 120 20.62 11.39 -1.19
C GLY A 120 21.96 12.12 -1.15
N TRP A 121 22.40 12.61 0.02
CA TRP A 121 23.66 13.34 0.19
C TRP A 121 24.87 12.55 -0.31
N SER A 122 24.88 11.25 -0.06
CA SER A 122 25.93 10.33 -0.52
C SER A 122 26.09 10.32 -2.05
N ALA A 123 25.01 10.48 -2.82
CA ALA A 123 25.08 10.57 -4.28
C ALA A 123 25.36 12.02 -4.74
N LEU A 124 24.75 13.02 -4.10
CA LEU A 124 24.88 14.43 -4.46
C LEU A 124 26.25 15.03 -4.16
N SER A 125 27.06 14.43 -3.28
CA SER A 125 28.42 14.91 -2.99
C SER A 125 29.38 14.75 -4.17
N HIS A 126 29.07 13.87 -5.12
CA HIS A 126 29.94 13.57 -6.24
C HIS A 126 29.53 14.38 -7.49
N SER A 127 30.49 15.11 -8.07
CA SER A 127 30.23 16.00 -9.22
C SER A 127 29.79 15.25 -10.49
N ASN A 128 30.24 14.00 -10.66
CA ASN A 128 29.82 13.12 -11.76
C ASN A 128 28.30 12.87 -11.75
N PHE A 129 27.65 12.89 -10.58
CA PHE A 129 26.22 12.65 -10.46
C PHE A 129 25.37 13.67 -11.25
N PHE A 130 25.87 14.89 -11.43
CA PHE A 130 25.19 15.94 -12.19
C PHE A 130 25.60 15.99 -13.66
N LEU A 131 26.81 15.54 -13.99
CA LEU A 131 27.45 15.75 -15.29
C LEU A 131 27.46 14.51 -16.19
N GLN A 132 27.30 13.31 -15.63
CA GLN A 132 27.30 12.05 -16.39
C GLN A 132 25.90 11.45 -16.48
N ASP A 133 25.66 10.62 -17.49
CA ASP A 133 24.48 9.76 -17.57
C ASP A 133 24.78 8.39 -16.96
N LEU A 134 23.85 7.43 -17.07
CA LEU A 134 24.00 6.10 -16.48
C LEU A 134 24.55 5.07 -17.48
N SER A 135 24.98 5.50 -18.67
CA SER A 135 25.34 4.60 -19.78
C SER A 135 26.53 3.70 -19.42
N ASP A 136 27.57 4.29 -18.84
CA ASP A 136 28.80 3.60 -18.43
C ASP A 136 28.74 3.00 -17.01
N ALA A 137 27.60 3.10 -16.33
CA ALA A 137 27.44 2.66 -14.94
C ALA A 137 26.57 1.40 -14.81
N GLY A 138 27.18 0.36 -14.26
CA GLY A 138 26.57 -0.89 -13.82
C GLY A 138 25.85 -0.78 -12.47
N PRO A 139 25.04 -1.81 -12.11
CA PRO A 139 24.30 -1.86 -10.85
C PRO A 139 25.19 -1.93 -9.59
N THR A 140 26.44 -2.38 -9.74
CA THR A 140 27.44 -2.58 -8.66
C THR A 140 28.53 -1.51 -8.65
N ASP A 141 28.59 -0.64 -9.66
CA ASP A 141 29.70 0.30 -9.79
C ASP A 141 29.60 1.43 -8.77
N PRO A 142 30.75 1.95 -8.26
CA PRO A 142 30.79 3.01 -7.25
C PRO A 142 30.00 4.27 -7.63
N LEU A 143 29.66 5.09 -6.63
CA LEU A 143 28.95 6.36 -6.82
C LEU A 143 29.75 7.38 -7.65
N ASP A 144 31.06 7.17 -7.83
CA ASP A 144 31.95 7.96 -8.69
C ASP A 144 31.75 7.74 -10.19
N GLN A 145 30.98 6.72 -10.58
CA GLN A 145 30.67 6.43 -11.98
C GLN A 145 29.17 6.53 -12.25
N GLY A 146 28.84 7.31 -13.28
CA GLY A 146 27.48 7.55 -13.75
C GLY A 146 26.68 8.56 -12.93
N GLY A 147 25.69 9.17 -13.57
CA GLY A 147 24.89 10.24 -12.97
C GLY A 147 23.47 10.38 -13.48
N ALA A 148 22.76 11.36 -12.92
CA ALA A 148 21.36 11.64 -13.20
C ALA A 148 21.16 12.61 -14.38
N LEU A 149 22.19 12.95 -15.16
CA LEU A 149 22.08 13.96 -16.23
C LEU A 149 20.96 13.62 -17.24
N HIS A 150 20.92 12.37 -17.72
CA HIS A 150 19.88 11.89 -18.63
C HIS A 150 18.46 12.09 -18.07
N ALA A 151 18.28 11.87 -16.77
CA ALA A 151 16.99 12.03 -16.08
C ALA A 151 16.62 13.51 -15.85
N VAL A 152 17.60 14.38 -15.56
CA VAL A 152 17.39 15.83 -15.44
C VAL A 152 16.94 16.40 -16.78
N VAL A 153 17.67 16.09 -17.85
CA VAL A 153 17.37 16.55 -19.21
C VAL A 153 16.00 16.03 -19.65
N GLY A 154 15.71 14.75 -19.41
CA GLY A 154 14.40 14.19 -19.71
C GLY A 154 13.25 14.88 -18.97
N THR A 155 13.43 15.19 -17.69
CA THR A 155 12.43 15.93 -16.90
C THR A 155 12.19 17.33 -17.47
N LEU A 156 13.26 18.06 -17.82
CA LEU A 156 13.17 19.42 -18.38
C LEU A 156 12.51 19.46 -19.76
N ILE A 157 12.82 18.50 -20.62
CA ILE A 157 12.21 18.40 -21.96
C ILE A 157 10.72 18.05 -21.84
N GLN A 158 10.37 17.04 -21.04
CA GLN A 158 8.98 16.62 -20.83
C GLN A 158 8.13 17.73 -20.22
N ILE A 159 8.62 18.44 -19.20
CA ILE A 159 7.88 19.56 -18.61
C ILE A 159 7.75 20.74 -19.57
N THR A 160 8.77 21.02 -20.39
CA THR A 160 8.72 22.11 -21.38
C THR A 160 7.66 21.84 -22.44
N ILE A 161 7.60 20.60 -22.96
CA ILE A 161 6.56 20.16 -23.89
C ILE A 161 5.17 20.29 -23.23
N SER A 162 5.04 19.77 -22.00
CA SER A 162 3.78 19.82 -21.26
C SER A 162 3.31 21.26 -21.03
N LEU A 163 4.19 22.17 -20.62
CA LEU A 163 3.88 23.59 -20.41
C LEU A 163 3.56 24.30 -21.72
N GLY A 164 4.28 23.98 -22.81
CA GLY A 164 4.02 24.49 -24.14
C GLY A 164 2.61 24.20 -24.64
N ILE A 165 2.02 23.07 -24.25
CA ILE A 165 0.63 22.70 -24.54
C ILE A 165 -0.32 23.29 -23.50
N THR A 166 0.00 23.10 -22.21
CA THR A 166 -0.92 23.36 -21.10
C THR A 166 -1.17 24.85 -20.90
N ILE A 167 -0.13 25.70 -20.99
CA ILE A 167 -0.26 27.15 -20.78
C ILE A 167 -1.24 27.79 -21.77
N PRO A 168 -1.05 27.66 -23.11
CA PRO A 168 -1.96 28.31 -24.05
C PRO A 168 -3.37 27.74 -23.97
N VAL A 169 -3.54 26.41 -23.89
CA VAL A 169 -4.87 25.78 -23.83
C VAL A 169 -5.57 26.13 -22.52
N GLY A 170 -4.85 26.06 -21.40
CA GLY A 170 -5.38 26.29 -20.06
C GLY A 170 -5.79 27.74 -19.82
N ILE A 171 -4.93 28.71 -20.18
CA ILE A 171 -5.24 30.13 -20.03
C ILE A 171 -6.37 30.53 -20.98
N SER A 172 -6.35 30.06 -22.24
CA SER A 172 -7.41 30.37 -23.20
C SER A 172 -8.78 29.84 -22.73
N CYS A 173 -8.81 28.61 -22.22
CA CYS A 173 -10.03 28.04 -21.64
C CYS A 173 -10.49 28.82 -20.39
N ALA A 174 -9.57 29.20 -19.50
CA ALA A 174 -9.90 30.00 -18.32
C ALA A 174 -10.47 31.38 -18.68
N VAL A 175 -9.88 32.05 -19.69
CA VAL A 175 -10.41 33.31 -20.23
C VAL A 175 -11.80 33.12 -20.81
N PHE A 176 -12.02 32.04 -21.57
CA PHE A 176 -13.36 31.70 -22.08
C PHE A 176 -14.38 31.51 -20.94
N LEU A 177 -14.00 30.78 -19.88
CA LEU A 177 -14.84 30.54 -18.72
C LEU A 177 -15.12 31.79 -17.87
N SER A 178 -14.22 32.78 -17.88
CA SER A 178 -14.38 34.03 -17.12
C SER A 178 -15.15 35.10 -17.88
N GLU A 179 -15.00 35.18 -19.21
CA GLU A 179 -15.56 36.26 -20.04
C GLU A 179 -16.87 35.89 -20.74
N VAL A 180 -17.15 34.59 -20.94
CA VAL A 180 -18.36 34.12 -21.64
C VAL A 180 -19.27 33.33 -20.67
N PRO A 181 -20.13 34.02 -19.89
CA PRO A 181 -21.13 33.35 -19.07
C PRO A 181 -22.20 32.68 -19.97
N GLY A 182 -22.47 31.38 -19.77
CA GLY A 182 -23.42 30.64 -20.60
C GLY A 182 -23.66 29.19 -20.15
N ARG A 183 -24.53 28.46 -20.87
CA ARG A 183 -24.76 27.02 -20.66
C ARG A 183 -23.52 26.19 -21.04
N PHE A 184 -22.83 26.59 -22.11
CA PHE A 184 -21.62 25.91 -22.57
C PHE A 184 -20.43 26.09 -21.60
N SER A 185 -20.24 27.26 -20.99
CA SER A 185 -19.20 27.44 -19.97
C SER A 185 -19.46 26.66 -18.68
N ARG A 186 -20.74 26.40 -18.33
CA ARG A 186 -21.07 25.44 -17.27
C ARG A 186 -20.66 24.02 -17.64
N LEU A 187 -20.98 23.55 -18.85
CA LEU A 187 -20.55 22.23 -19.33
C LEU A 187 -19.02 22.07 -19.31
N VAL A 188 -18.29 23.04 -19.87
CA VAL A 188 -16.82 23.02 -19.91
C VAL A 188 -16.24 23.01 -18.49
N ARG A 189 -16.80 23.80 -17.56
CA ARG A 189 -16.38 23.77 -16.15
C ARG A 189 -16.59 22.39 -15.52
N THR A 190 -17.75 21.77 -15.74
CA THR A 190 -18.04 20.41 -15.25
C THR A 190 -17.07 19.39 -15.82
N LEU A 191 -16.72 19.47 -17.11
CA LEU A 191 -15.72 18.57 -17.73
C LEU A 191 -14.33 18.76 -17.11
N VAL A 192 -13.90 20.01 -16.91
CA VAL A 192 -12.60 20.33 -16.29
C VAL A 192 -12.54 19.83 -14.84
N GLU A 193 -13.63 20.01 -14.07
CA GLU A 193 -13.72 19.50 -12.71
C GLU A 193 -13.70 17.97 -12.66
N ALA A 194 -14.41 17.30 -13.58
CA ALA A 194 -14.39 15.84 -13.69
C ALA A 194 -12.99 15.29 -14.01
N MET A 195 -12.21 15.99 -14.86
CA MET A 195 -10.83 15.58 -15.18
C MET A 195 -9.90 15.59 -13.97
N THR A 196 -10.15 16.41 -12.94
CA THR A 196 -9.33 16.39 -11.71
C THR A 196 -9.52 15.13 -10.86
N ALA A 197 -10.60 14.37 -11.08
CA ALA A 197 -10.88 13.13 -10.36
C ALA A 197 -10.22 11.91 -11.01
N LEU A 198 -9.68 12.04 -12.23
CA LEU A 198 -9.06 10.93 -12.95
C LEU A 198 -7.74 10.52 -12.26
N PRO A 199 -7.55 9.22 -11.96
CA PRO A 199 -6.26 8.70 -11.51
C PRO A 199 -5.15 9.00 -12.53
N SER A 200 -3.95 9.39 -12.05
CA SER A 200 -2.84 9.79 -12.93
C SER A 200 -2.38 8.69 -13.88
N ILE A 201 -2.49 7.42 -13.47
CA ILE A 201 -2.18 6.26 -14.30
C ILE A 201 -3.11 6.16 -15.52
N LEU A 202 -4.38 6.57 -15.40
CA LEU A 202 -5.35 6.49 -16.51
C LEU A 202 -5.04 7.50 -17.61
N ALA A 203 -4.58 8.70 -17.25
CA ALA A 203 -4.11 9.68 -18.25
C ALA A 203 -2.89 9.14 -19.03
N GLY A 204 -1.97 8.48 -18.32
CA GLY A 204 -0.84 7.77 -18.95
C GLY A 204 -1.31 6.65 -19.87
N LEU A 205 -2.22 5.80 -19.40
CA LEU A 205 -2.75 4.68 -20.18
C LEU A 205 -3.52 5.12 -21.42
N PHE A 206 -4.30 6.20 -21.32
CA PHE A 206 -5.00 6.79 -22.46
C PHE A 206 -4.03 7.26 -23.54
N ILE A 207 -3.00 8.03 -23.17
CA ILE A 207 -2.01 8.50 -24.13
C ILE A 207 -1.17 7.34 -24.68
N TYR A 208 -0.83 6.35 -23.86
CA TYR A 208 -0.19 5.13 -24.31
C TYR A 208 -1.03 4.39 -25.35
N ALA A 209 -2.33 4.19 -25.10
CA ALA A 209 -3.21 3.51 -26.04
C ALA A 209 -3.37 4.28 -27.37
N VAL A 210 -3.53 5.60 -27.32
CA VAL A 210 -3.73 6.42 -28.53
C VAL A 210 -2.41 6.59 -29.29
N MET A 211 -1.36 7.09 -28.65
CA MET A 211 -0.11 7.43 -29.35
C MET A 211 0.76 6.21 -29.63
N VAL A 212 0.92 5.31 -28.66
CA VAL A 212 1.85 4.18 -28.79
C VAL A 212 1.20 3.00 -29.50
N LEU A 213 -0.01 2.60 -29.09
CA LEU A 213 -0.67 1.43 -29.68
C LEU A 213 -1.41 1.74 -30.99
N THR A 214 -2.13 2.87 -31.06
CA THR A 214 -2.99 3.18 -32.23
C THR A 214 -2.22 3.89 -33.34
N LEU A 215 -1.41 4.91 -33.01
CA LEU A 215 -0.60 5.66 -33.97
C LEU A 215 0.78 5.03 -34.24
N GLY A 216 1.15 3.98 -33.49
CA GLY A 216 2.42 3.27 -33.66
C GLY A 216 3.66 4.09 -33.30
N LEU A 217 3.51 5.18 -32.53
CA LEU A 217 4.66 5.99 -32.10
C LEU A 217 5.46 5.24 -31.03
N PRO A 218 6.81 5.30 -31.06
CA PRO A 218 7.61 4.71 -30.00
C PRO A 218 7.35 5.40 -28.65
N ARG A 219 7.63 4.69 -27.55
CA ARG A 219 7.68 5.29 -26.22
C ARG A 219 8.76 6.37 -26.20
N SER A 220 8.38 7.60 -25.87
CA SER A 220 9.24 8.77 -26.05
C SER A 220 8.89 9.89 -25.08
N GLY A 221 9.78 10.88 -24.98
CA GLY A 221 9.57 12.09 -24.19
C GLY A 221 8.33 12.89 -24.59
N LEU A 222 7.98 12.89 -25.88
CA LEU A 222 6.80 13.56 -26.42
C LEU A 222 5.52 12.91 -25.89
N ALA A 223 5.42 11.58 -25.95
CA ALA A 223 4.27 10.85 -25.42
C ALA A 223 4.09 11.11 -23.91
N ALA A 224 5.20 11.16 -23.16
CA ALA A 224 5.16 11.50 -21.75
C ALA A 224 4.77 12.96 -21.49
N GLY A 225 5.31 13.92 -22.26
CA GLY A 225 4.96 15.33 -22.16
C GLY A 225 3.48 15.60 -22.44
N VAL A 226 2.91 14.93 -23.44
CA VAL A 226 1.46 14.97 -23.71
C VAL A 226 0.66 14.37 -22.56
N ALA A 227 1.08 13.23 -22.00
CA ALA A 227 0.40 12.64 -20.84
C ALA A 227 0.42 13.54 -19.60
N LEU A 228 1.56 14.20 -19.35
CA LEU A 228 1.68 15.20 -18.28
C LEU A 228 0.78 16.42 -18.53
N SER A 229 0.63 16.85 -19.79
CA SER A 229 -0.23 17.99 -20.13
C SER A 229 -1.70 17.75 -19.77
N VAL A 230 -2.20 16.53 -20.00
CA VAL A 230 -3.58 16.14 -19.68
C VAL A 230 -3.84 16.25 -18.17
N MET A 231 -2.85 15.89 -17.34
CA MET A 231 -2.93 15.99 -15.88
C MET A 231 -2.83 17.42 -15.36
N MET A 232 -1.98 18.24 -15.98
CA MET A 232 -1.75 19.62 -15.56
C MET A 232 -2.88 20.57 -15.98
N LEU A 233 -3.54 20.27 -17.10
CA LEU A 233 -4.55 21.12 -17.72
C LEU A 233 -5.71 21.50 -16.78
N PRO A 234 -6.40 20.56 -16.10
CA PRO A 234 -7.55 20.95 -15.29
C PRO A 234 -7.16 21.76 -14.03
N ILE A 235 -5.95 21.53 -13.49
CA ILE A 235 -5.41 22.32 -12.38
C ILE A 235 -5.15 23.76 -12.84
N LEU A 236 -4.51 23.93 -13.99
CA LEU A 236 -4.21 25.25 -14.54
C LEU A 236 -5.49 26.03 -14.88
N ILE A 237 -6.46 25.40 -15.56
CA ILE A 237 -7.72 26.05 -15.94
C ILE A 237 -8.45 26.56 -14.69
N ARG A 238 -8.58 25.71 -13.66
CA ARG A 238 -9.29 26.08 -12.43
C ARG A 238 -8.58 27.21 -11.68
N ALA A 239 -7.25 27.13 -11.55
CA ALA A 239 -6.48 28.16 -10.87
C ALA A 239 -6.51 29.50 -11.64
N ALA A 240 -6.40 29.46 -12.97
CA ALA A 240 -6.47 30.65 -13.81
C ALA A 240 -7.87 31.29 -13.82
N ASP A 241 -8.96 30.49 -13.87
CA ASP A 241 -10.34 31.00 -13.83
C ASP A 241 -10.64 31.75 -12.52
N VAL A 242 -10.19 31.21 -11.37
CA VAL A 242 -10.32 31.89 -10.08
C VAL A 242 -9.60 33.23 -10.10
N VAL A 243 -8.37 33.28 -10.62
CA VAL A 243 -7.59 34.52 -10.71
C VAL A 243 -8.26 35.55 -11.62
N LEU A 244 -8.73 35.14 -12.79
CA LEU A 244 -9.33 36.05 -13.78
C LEU A 244 -10.65 36.66 -13.28
N ARG A 245 -11.38 35.94 -12.42
CA ARG A 245 -12.60 36.43 -11.76
C ARG A 245 -12.34 37.47 -10.68
N LEU A 246 -11.11 37.55 -10.15
CA LEU A 246 -10.72 38.58 -9.18
C LEU A 246 -10.45 39.95 -9.82
N VAL A 247 -10.37 40.02 -11.15
CA VAL A 247 -10.18 41.30 -11.86
C VAL A 247 -11.43 42.16 -11.67
N PRO A 248 -11.30 43.39 -11.12
CA PRO A 248 -12.44 44.27 -10.86
C PRO A 248 -13.30 44.51 -12.11
N ALA A 249 -14.62 44.37 -11.97
CA ALA A 249 -15.56 44.60 -13.06
C ALA A 249 -15.49 46.04 -13.59
N SER A 250 -15.25 47.02 -12.72
CA SER A 250 -15.16 48.45 -13.08
C SER A 250 -14.05 48.75 -14.11
N LEU A 251 -12.92 48.03 -14.06
CA LEU A 251 -11.86 48.18 -15.07
C LEU A 251 -12.28 47.66 -16.44
N LYS A 252 -13.10 46.59 -16.47
CA LYS A 252 -13.64 46.02 -17.71
C LYS A 252 -14.71 46.92 -18.30
N GLU A 253 -15.64 47.39 -17.47
CA GLU A 253 -16.70 48.33 -17.86
C GLU A 253 -16.13 49.65 -18.40
N ALA A 254 -15.10 50.20 -17.76
CA ALA A 254 -14.39 51.39 -18.25
C ALA A 254 -13.76 51.16 -19.63
N SER A 255 -13.18 49.97 -19.86
CA SER A 255 -12.63 49.62 -21.18
C SER A 255 -13.73 49.50 -22.25
N TYR A 256 -14.89 48.95 -21.90
CA TYR A 256 -16.03 48.87 -22.83
C TYR A 256 -16.62 50.24 -23.14
N ALA A 257 -16.70 51.14 -22.14
CA ALA A 257 -17.16 52.51 -22.32
C ALA A 257 -16.25 53.32 -23.27
N LEU A 258 -14.95 53.00 -23.31
CA LEU A 258 -13.99 53.57 -24.27
C LEU A 258 -14.08 52.94 -25.68
N GLY A 259 -15.07 52.08 -25.94
CA GLY A 259 -15.30 51.45 -27.25
C GLY A 259 -14.39 50.25 -27.54
N ALA A 260 -13.64 49.74 -26.56
CA ALA A 260 -12.83 48.54 -26.78
C ALA A 260 -13.71 47.29 -26.85
N GLY A 261 -13.48 46.43 -27.86
CA GLY A 261 -14.14 45.12 -27.93
C GLY A 261 -13.65 44.14 -26.85
N ARG A 262 -14.44 43.10 -26.55
CA ARG A 262 -14.14 42.07 -25.52
C ARG A 262 -12.74 41.49 -25.63
N TRP A 263 -12.32 41.10 -26.84
CA TRP A 263 -10.98 40.57 -27.06
C TRP A 263 -9.87 41.59 -26.75
N ARG A 264 -10.08 42.86 -27.13
CA ARG A 264 -9.13 43.93 -26.84
C ARG A 264 -9.02 44.16 -25.33
N THR A 265 -10.15 44.20 -24.60
CA THR A 265 -10.18 44.30 -23.13
C THR A 265 -9.49 43.13 -22.43
N VAL A 266 -9.61 41.91 -22.96
CA VAL A 266 -8.88 40.74 -22.42
C VAL A 266 -7.37 40.95 -22.50
N TRP A 267 -6.86 41.33 -23.67
CA TRP A 267 -5.42 41.52 -23.89
C TRP A 267 -4.83 42.75 -23.20
N THR A 268 -5.57 43.86 -23.14
CA THR A 268 -5.02 45.13 -22.62
C THR A 268 -5.29 45.37 -21.14
N VAL A 269 -6.38 44.81 -20.59
CA VAL A 269 -6.80 45.06 -19.21
C VAL A 269 -6.76 43.79 -18.36
N THR A 270 -7.44 42.72 -18.81
CA THR A 270 -7.67 41.54 -17.96
C THR A 270 -6.40 40.71 -17.74
N LEU A 271 -5.74 40.25 -18.81
CA LEU A 271 -4.52 39.44 -18.71
C LEU A 271 -3.36 40.19 -18.03
N PRO A 272 -3.07 41.47 -18.34
CA PRO A 272 -2.01 42.22 -17.66
C PRO A 272 -2.29 42.44 -16.17
N SER A 273 -3.55 42.70 -15.80
CA SER A 273 -3.94 42.87 -14.38
C SER A 273 -3.86 41.57 -13.59
N ALA A 274 -4.13 40.43 -14.25
CA ALA A 274 -4.10 39.10 -13.65
C ALA A 274 -2.72 38.41 -13.68
N ARG A 275 -1.71 39.01 -14.33
CA ARG A 275 -0.42 38.35 -14.66
C ARG A 275 0.25 37.61 -13.50
N SER A 276 0.28 38.20 -12.29
CA SER A 276 0.95 37.60 -11.14
C SER A 276 0.16 36.43 -10.56
N GLY A 277 -1.17 36.49 -10.64
CA GLY A 277 -2.04 35.39 -10.27
C GLY A 277 -1.97 34.26 -11.31
N LEU A 278 -1.94 34.60 -12.61
CA LEU A 278 -1.78 33.62 -13.70
C LEU A 278 -0.42 32.92 -13.61
N ALA A 279 0.66 33.65 -13.29
CA ALA A 279 1.97 33.06 -13.02
C ALA A 279 1.88 32.05 -11.87
N THR A 280 1.15 32.37 -10.80
CA THR A 280 0.91 31.44 -9.67
C THR A 280 0.11 30.21 -10.11
N ALA A 281 -0.89 30.38 -10.97
CA ALA A 281 -1.67 29.27 -11.53
C ALA A 281 -0.81 28.32 -12.39
N VAL A 282 0.07 28.88 -13.24
CA VAL A 282 1.04 28.10 -14.02
C VAL A 282 2.01 27.35 -13.12
N ILE A 283 2.53 28.01 -12.09
CA ILE A 283 3.42 27.38 -11.09
C ILE A 283 2.72 26.20 -10.42
N LEU A 284 1.47 26.37 -9.98
CA LEU A 284 0.72 25.31 -9.29
C LEU A 284 0.47 24.09 -10.21
N GLY A 285 0.17 24.32 -11.48
CA GLY A 285 0.03 23.25 -12.48
C GLY A 285 1.37 22.54 -12.74
N ALA A 286 2.43 23.30 -13.00
CA ALA A 286 3.78 22.77 -13.25
C ALA A 286 4.30 21.92 -12.09
N ALA A 287 4.08 22.40 -10.86
CA ALA A 287 4.48 21.72 -9.64
C ALA A 287 3.94 20.30 -9.53
N ARG A 288 2.68 20.10 -9.91
CA ARG A 288 2.08 18.78 -9.92
C ARG A 288 2.74 17.91 -10.97
N GLY A 289 2.89 18.40 -12.20
CA GLY A 289 3.39 17.63 -13.34
C GLY A 289 4.85 17.17 -13.23
N ILE A 290 5.76 18.00 -12.71
CA ILE A 290 7.20 17.69 -12.65
C ILE A 290 7.48 16.43 -11.80
N GLY A 291 6.67 16.19 -10.76
CA GLY A 291 6.84 15.07 -9.83
C GLY A 291 6.01 13.83 -10.17
N GLU A 292 5.33 13.77 -11.31
CA GLU A 292 4.44 12.64 -11.64
C GLU A 292 5.19 11.46 -12.23
N THR A 293 5.13 10.32 -11.56
CA THR A 293 5.75 9.07 -12.02
C THR A 293 4.82 8.26 -12.91
N SER A 294 3.52 8.20 -12.58
CA SER A 294 2.58 7.24 -13.21
C SER A 294 2.39 7.42 -14.73
N PRO A 295 2.16 8.64 -15.27
CA PRO A 295 1.99 8.81 -16.70
C PRO A 295 3.30 8.55 -17.48
N VAL A 296 4.42 8.96 -16.88
CA VAL A 296 5.75 8.87 -17.49
C VAL A 296 6.22 7.42 -17.55
N LEU A 297 5.94 6.61 -16.52
CA LEU A 297 6.23 5.18 -16.47
C LEU A 297 5.68 4.42 -17.68
N LEU A 298 4.47 4.77 -18.14
CA LEU A 298 3.83 4.11 -19.28
C LEU A 298 4.29 4.68 -20.63
N CYS A 299 4.48 6.00 -20.72
CA CYS A 299 4.68 6.69 -22.00
C CYS A 299 6.14 6.93 -22.38
N SER A 300 7.05 7.17 -21.43
CA SER A 300 8.42 7.59 -21.74
C SER A 300 9.40 6.44 -21.98
N GLY A 301 9.11 5.26 -21.42
CA GLY A 301 10.09 4.18 -21.32
C GLY A 301 11.29 4.53 -20.41
N TYR A 302 12.20 3.57 -20.23
CA TYR A 302 13.39 3.72 -19.39
C TYR A 302 14.66 3.49 -20.20
N THR A 303 15.60 4.42 -20.13
CA THR A 303 16.94 4.32 -20.72
C THR A 303 17.99 4.85 -19.74
N LYS A 304 19.21 4.32 -19.85
CA LYS A 304 20.39 4.79 -19.10
C LYS A 304 21.15 5.91 -19.82
N ASN A 305 21.01 5.97 -21.15
CA ASN A 305 21.74 6.89 -22.01
C ASN A 305 21.06 8.26 -22.06
N LEU A 306 21.85 9.31 -22.27
CA LEU A 306 21.33 10.64 -22.55
C LEU A 306 20.58 10.67 -23.90
N ASN A 307 19.28 10.96 -23.84
CA ASN A 307 18.45 11.19 -25.02
C ASN A 307 17.94 12.65 -25.03
N LEU A 308 18.32 13.38 -26.08
CA LEU A 308 17.93 14.77 -26.33
C LEU A 308 16.75 14.90 -27.31
N ASP A 309 16.44 13.86 -28.07
CA ASP A 309 15.31 13.86 -29.01
C ASP A 309 14.04 13.41 -28.28
N PRO A 310 13.03 14.29 -28.09
CA PRO A 310 11.79 13.89 -27.43
C PRO A 310 10.90 12.99 -28.30
N THR A 311 11.15 12.88 -29.61
CA THR A 311 10.27 12.18 -30.55
C THR A 311 10.66 10.73 -30.78
N LYS A 312 11.94 10.41 -30.54
CA LYS A 312 12.52 9.08 -30.78
C LYS A 312 13.18 8.58 -29.50
N ASP A 313 13.13 7.27 -29.32
CA ASP A 313 13.72 6.53 -28.22
C ASP A 313 13.16 6.87 -26.82
N PRO A 314 13.33 5.95 -25.84
CA PRO A 314 12.89 6.21 -24.48
C PRO A 314 13.62 7.40 -23.84
N GLN A 315 12.95 8.10 -22.93
CA GLN A 315 13.53 9.23 -22.21
C GLN A 315 13.16 9.18 -20.72
N THR A 316 14.15 8.90 -19.86
CA THR A 316 13.93 8.77 -18.41
C THR A 316 13.73 10.14 -17.76
N SER A 317 12.82 10.24 -16.79
CA SER A 317 12.66 11.42 -15.92
C SER A 317 13.20 11.15 -14.51
N LEU A 318 13.45 12.19 -13.71
CA LEU A 318 13.93 12.05 -12.33
C LEU A 318 12.97 11.24 -11.44
N PRO A 319 11.63 11.45 -11.47
CA PRO A 319 10.70 10.60 -10.73
C PRO A 319 10.77 9.13 -11.17
N LEU A 320 10.93 8.87 -12.48
CA LEU A 320 11.03 7.52 -13.02
C LEU A 320 12.36 6.86 -12.64
N MET A 321 13.47 7.60 -12.66
CA MET A 321 14.77 7.13 -12.21
C MET A 321 14.73 6.73 -10.73
N ALA A 322 14.19 7.59 -9.86
CA ALA A 322 14.06 7.28 -8.44
C ALA A 322 13.19 6.03 -8.20
N PHE A 323 12.07 5.91 -8.91
CA PHE A 323 11.16 4.76 -8.82
C PHE A 323 11.77 3.45 -9.33
N THR A 324 12.55 3.50 -10.40
CA THR A 324 13.18 2.30 -10.97
C THR A 324 14.37 1.86 -10.12
N LEU A 325 15.21 2.80 -9.67
CA LEU A 325 16.44 2.47 -8.95
C LEU A 325 16.20 1.97 -7.51
N ILE A 326 15.16 2.47 -6.83
CA ILE A 326 14.87 2.06 -5.45
C ILE A 326 14.38 0.60 -5.33
N LYS A 327 13.95 0.00 -6.45
CA LYS A 327 13.50 -1.40 -6.48
C LYS A 327 14.66 -2.38 -6.44
N PHE A 328 15.87 -1.95 -6.76
CA PHE A 328 17.02 -2.82 -6.69
C PHE A 328 17.52 -2.94 -5.25
N PRO A 329 17.95 -4.14 -4.82
CA PRO A 329 18.36 -4.41 -3.43
C PRO A 329 19.74 -3.83 -3.06
N SER A 330 20.47 -3.18 -3.98
CA SER A 330 21.80 -2.64 -3.68
C SER A 330 21.74 -1.25 -3.02
N GLU A 331 22.52 -1.07 -1.94
CA GLU A 331 22.59 0.21 -1.23
C GLU A 331 23.07 1.36 -2.12
N LEU A 332 23.95 1.09 -3.09
CA LEU A 332 24.42 2.08 -4.07
C LEU A 332 23.29 2.55 -5.00
N GLN A 333 22.41 1.64 -5.46
CA GLN A 333 21.27 2.03 -6.29
C GLN A 333 20.21 2.76 -5.48
N ALA A 334 19.99 2.36 -4.21
CA ALA A 334 19.15 3.11 -3.29
C ALA A 334 19.70 4.54 -3.07
N ALA A 335 21.02 4.70 -2.89
CA ALA A 335 21.67 6.01 -2.77
C ALA A 335 21.48 6.86 -4.03
N ARG A 336 21.67 6.30 -5.23
CA ARG A 336 21.39 6.98 -6.52
C ARG A 336 19.91 7.35 -6.65
N ALA A 337 18.98 6.50 -6.19
CA ALA A 337 17.54 6.77 -6.20
C ALA A 337 17.17 7.94 -5.29
N PHE A 338 17.67 7.96 -4.05
CA PHE A 338 17.49 9.08 -3.13
C PHE A 338 18.19 10.35 -3.62
N GLY A 339 19.34 10.23 -4.29
CA GLY A 339 20.02 11.32 -4.98
C GLY A 339 19.15 11.94 -6.08
N ALA A 340 18.54 11.11 -6.93
CA ALA A 340 17.62 11.55 -7.98
C ALA A 340 16.36 12.23 -7.40
N ALA A 341 15.81 11.69 -6.30
CA ALA A 341 14.68 12.29 -5.60
C ALA A 341 15.04 13.65 -4.94
N ALA A 342 16.20 13.76 -4.30
CA ALA A 342 16.69 15.01 -3.73
C ALA A 342 16.98 16.06 -4.82
N LEU A 343 17.55 15.62 -5.95
CA LEU A 343 17.78 16.47 -7.12
C LEU A 343 16.47 16.99 -7.72
N LEU A 344 15.44 16.13 -7.81
CA LEU A 344 14.09 16.54 -8.24
C LEU A 344 13.52 17.61 -7.30
N LEU A 345 13.61 17.43 -5.98
CA LEU A 345 13.14 18.43 -5.02
C LEU A 345 13.88 19.76 -5.17
N GLY A 346 15.20 19.71 -5.33
CA GLY A 346 16.03 20.90 -5.58
C GLY A 346 15.69 21.59 -6.90
N LEU A 347 15.50 20.82 -7.97
CA LEU A 347 15.11 21.33 -9.29
C LEU A 347 13.73 21.99 -9.24
N VAL A 348 12.76 21.35 -8.59
CA VAL A 348 11.42 21.92 -8.40
C VAL A 348 11.55 23.23 -7.62
N LEU A 349 12.24 23.26 -6.49
CA LEU A 349 12.45 24.48 -5.72
C LEU A 349 13.09 25.60 -6.57
N LEU A 350 14.12 25.27 -7.35
CA LEU A 350 14.78 26.20 -8.25
C LEU A 350 13.80 26.78 -9.28
N LEU A 351 13.06 25.90 -9.99
CA LEU A 351 12.05 26.31 -10.97
C LEU A 351 10.96 27.17 -10.34
N PHE A 352 10.54 26.85 -9.12
CA PHE A 352 9.58 27.64 -8.36
C PHE A 352 10.11 29.04 -8.01
N VAL A 353 11.35 29.13 -7.53
CA VAL A 353 11.98 30.42 -7.20
C VAL A 353 12.12 31.27 -8.45
N VAL A 354 12.62 30.70 -9.54
CA VAL A 354 12.75 31.38 -10.85
C VAL A 354 11.39 31.82 -11.38
N ALA A 355 10.38 30.95 -11.36
CA ALA A 355 9.05 31.30 -11.83
C ALA A 355 8.40 32.39 -10.98
N ARG A 356 8.65 32.39 -9.65
CA ARG A 356 8.12 33.43 -8.75
C ARG A 356 8.84 34.76 -8.87
N THR A 357 10.14 34.77 -9.15
CA THR A 357 10.88 36.02 -9.41
C THR A 357 10.48 36.63 -10.75
N LEU A 358 10.28 35.80 -11.79
CA LEU A 358 9.80 36.23 -13.11
C LEU A 358 8.33 36.67 -13.11
N GLY A 359 7.46 36.00 -12.34
CA GLY A 359 6.02 36.27 -12.26
C GLY A 359 5.63 37.63 -11.63
N GLY A 360 6.60 38.37 -11.09
CA GLY A 360 6.43 39.72 -10.57
C GLY A 360 5.70 39.79 -9.22
N ARG A 361 5.88 40.92 -8.52
CA ARG A 361 5.15 41.24 -7.28
C ARG A 361 3.69 41.57 -7.61
N GLY A 362 2.77 41.20 -6.72
CA GLY A 362 1.32 41.35 -6.95
C GLY A 362 0.90 42.79 -7.26
N PRO A 363 -0.19 42.98 -8.04
CA PRO A 363 -0.74 44.30 -8.32
C PRO A 363 -1.11 45.01 -7.01
N GLY A 364 -0.57 46.21 -6.80
CA GLY A 364 -0.79 47.03 -5.59
C GLY A 364 0.36 47.06 -4.59
N GLU A 365 1.37 46.20 -4.71
CA GLU A 365 2.59 46.31 -3.88
C GLU A 365 3.55 47.34 -4.48
N LEU A 366 3.40 48.60 -4.04
CA LEU A 366 4.37 49.65 -4.32
C LEU A 366 5.74 49.24 -3.73
N SER A 367 6.81 49.39 -4.51
CA SER A 367 8.18 49.21 -4.02
C SER A 367 8.41 50.12 -2.81
N ARG A 368 9.38 49.79 -1.94
CA ARG A 368 9.67 50.59 -0.74
C ARG A 368 9.80 52.10 -1.08
N ARG A 369 10.48 52.41 -2.19
CA ARG A 369 10.62 53.76 -2.75
C ARG A 369 9.29 54.36 -3.24
N GLN A 370 8.44 53.60 -3.93
CA GLN A 370 7.13 54.08 -4.39
C GLN A 370 6.13 54.26 -3.24
N ARG A 371 6.20 53.41 -2.21
CA ARG A 371 5.43 53.51 -0.96
C ARG A 371 5.84 54.77 -0.21
N GLU A 372 7.14 55.04 -0.12
CA GLU A 372 7.70 56.27 0.45
C GLU A 372 7.28 57.50 -0.36
N ASN A 373 7.31 57.45 -1.70
CA ASN A 373 6.87 58.56 -2.55
C ASN A 373 5.36 58.83 -2.44
N ARG A 374 4.51 57.79 -2.40
CA ARG A 374 3.07 57.97 -2.15
C ARG A 374 2.78 58.45 -0.73
N ALA A 375 3.51 57.96 0.27
CA ALA A 375 3.38 58.43 1.64
C ALA A 375 3.78 59.91 1.75
N ARG A 376 4.83 60.33 1.02
CA ARG A 376 5.23 61.74 0.90
C ARG A 376 4.17 62.58 0.18
N GLN A 377 3.59 62.10 -0.93
CA GLN A 377 2.50 62.78 -1.63
C GLN A 377 1.24 62.88 -0.76
N SER A 378 0.85 61.80 -0.10
CA SER A 378 -0.29 61.78 0.83
C SER A 378 -0.04 62.66 2.05
N ALA A 379 1.20 62.73 2.55
CA ALA A 379 1.57 63.65 3.63
C ALA A 379 1.58 65.11 3.16
N ALA A 380 1.99 65.37 1.92
CA ALA A 380 1.94 66.70 1.32
C ALA A 380 0.49 67.14 1.06
N ASP A 381 -0.38 66.24 0.61
CA ASP A 381 -1.81 66.51 0.41
C ASP A 381 -2.54 66.66 1.75
N LEU A 382 -2.20 65.84 2.76
CA LEU A 382 -2.67 66.02 4.13
C LEU A 382 -2.22 67.38 4.67
N ALA A 383 -0.94 67.73 4.53
CA ALA A 383 -0.40 69.03 4.95
C ALA A 383 -1.07 70.21 4.22
N ARG A 384 -1.50 70.01 2.96
CA ARG A 384 -2.29 70.97 2.19
C ARG A 384 -3.73 71.12 2.72
N MET A 385 -4.31 70.03 3.24
CA MET A 385 -5.66 69.99 3.81
C MET A 385 -5.72 70.41 5.29
N THR A 386 -4.63 70.31 6.06
CA THR A 386 -4.68 70.32 7.54
C THR A 386 -3.83 71.39 8.24
N ASN A 387 -3.48 72.52 7.65
CA ASN A 387 -2.90 73.60 8.45
C ASN A 387 -3.94 74.68 8.81
N PRO A 388 -4.03 75.15 10.09
CA PRO A 388 -2.92 75.12 11.06
C PRO A 388 -3.23 74.56 12.48
N VAL A 389 -2.14 74.04 13.09
CA VAL A 389 -1.77 73.91 14.52
C VAL A 389 -2.28 72.70 15.34
N VAL A 390 -1.38 71.76 15.70
CA VAL A 390 -1.04 71.25 17.07
C VAL A 390 0.28 70.43 16.99
N PRO A 391 1.24 70.52 17.95
CA PRO A 391 2.58 69.96 17.85
C PRO A 391 2.73 68.48 18.33
N PRO A 392 3.83 67.77 17.97
CA PRO A 392 3.98 66.34 18.18
C PRO A 392 4.58 65.96 19.56
N ALA A 393 4.08 64.87 20.15
CA ALA A 393 4.61 64.28 21.36
C ALA A 393 5.92 63.49 21.12
N ARG A 394 6.94 63.77 21.94
CA ARG A 394 8.28 63.17 21.94
C ARG A 394 8.28 61.69 22.34
N LYS A 395 9.12 60.90 21.67
CA LYS A 395 9.64 59.61 22.17
C LYS A 395 10.75 59.85 23.19
N ALA A 396 10.82 59.01 24.22
CA ALA A 396 11.92 58.91 25.17
C ALA A 396 12.15 57.41 25.51
N PRO A 397 13.25 57.00 26.16
CA PRO A 397 14.22 56.07 25.58
C PRO A 397 14.22 54.67 26.22
N VAL A 398 14.96 53.78 25.57
CA VAL A 398 15.39 52.47 26.08
C VAL A 398 16.46 52.66 27.15
N ILE A 399 16.29 52.03 28.31
CA ILE A 399 17.39 51.67 29.22
C ILE A 399 17.22 50.22 29.67
N THR A 400 18.27 49.47 29.39
CA THR A 400 18.64 48.12 29.78
C THR A 400 19.01 48.08 31.26
N ARG A 401 18.61 47.03 32.02
CA ARG A 401 19.53 46.15 32.77
C ARG A 401 18.82 45.11 33.66
N THR A 402 19.31 43.87 33.50
CA THR A 402 19.61 42.85 34.52
C THR A 402 18.53 42.40 35.51
N LEU A 403 18.06 41.16 35.32
CA LEU A 403 18.32 40.06 36.27
C LEU A 403 17.79 38.75 35.65
N THR A 404 18.66 37.79 35.35
CA THR A 404 18.36 36.33 35.31
C THR A 404 19.62 35.57 34.95
N LEU A 405 20.62 35.69 35.82
CA LEU A 405 21.71 34.73 35.93
C LEU A 405 21.43 33.91 37.20
N LEU A 406 20.54 32.92 37.10
CA LEU A 406 20.31 31.91 38.16
C LEU A 406 19.43 30.72 37.70
N THR A 407 18.81 30.76 36.52
CA THR A 407 18.03 29.64 35.96
C THR A 407 18.84 28.67 35.10
N ALA A 408 20.11 28.97 34.81
CA ALA A 408 20.97 28.12 33.98
C ALA A 408 21.66 26.97 34.75
N ILE A 409 21.64 26.99 36.09
CA ILE A 409 22.33 25.96 36.90
C ILE A 409 21.38 24.81 37.31
N ALA A 410 20.06 25.01 37.27
CA ALA A 410 19.09 23.98 37.62
C ALA A 410 18.79 22.96 36.48
N VAL A 411 19.06 23.33 35.23
CA VAL A 411 18.81 22.48 34.05
C VAL A 411 19.98 21.54 33.74
N PHE A 412 21.18 21.82 34.27
CA PHE A 412 22.37 20.99 34.06
C PHE A 412 22.57 19.92 35.16
N ALA A 413 21.89 20.04 36.30
CA ALA A 413 21.98 19.07 37.41
C ALA A 413 20.93 17.95 37.33
N THR A 414 19.90 18.07 36.48
CA THR A 414 18.86 17.05 36.29
C THR A 414 19.14 16.09 35.13
N SER A 415 20.13 16.38 34.28
CA SER A 415 20.60 15.48 33.22
C SER A 415 21.58 14.41 33.70
N LEU A 416 22.05 14.47 34.96
CA LEU A 416 23.07 13.56 35.51
C LEU A 416 22.53 12.48 36.48
N LEU A 417 21.20 12.38 36.65
CA LEU A 417 20.56 11.38 37.53
C LEU A 417 19.69 10.35 36.80
N PHE A 418 19.60 10.40 35.47
CA PHE A 418 19.12 9.26 34.68
C PHE A 418 20.32 8.39 34.32
N GLY A 419 20.77 7.62 35.31
CA GLY A 419 21.64 6.48 35.07
C GLY A 419 21.03 5.61 33.98
N ALA A 420 21.90 5.14 33.07
CA ALA A 420 21.55 4.27 31.97
C ALA A 420 20.61 3.15 32.46
N ALA A 421 19.34 3.23 32.06
CA ALA A 421 18.52 2.03 32.04
C ALA A 421 19.21 1.12 31.03
N GLU A 422 19.71 -0.02 31.49
CA GLU A 422 20.11 -1.11 30.62
C GLU A 422 18.97 -1.32 29.63
N ARG A 423 19.28 -1.12 28.35
CA ARG A 423 18.35 -1.47 27.28
C ARG A 423 18.10 -2.96 27.44
N ALA A 424 16.83 -3.36 27.47
CA ALA A 424 16.51 -4.73 27.13
C ALA A 424 17.03 -4.96 25.70
N GLU A 425 18.16 -5.64 25.62
CA GLU A 425 18.83 -5.96 24.36
C GLU A 425 18.00 -7.05 23.70
N ALA A 426 17.07 -6.66 22.82
CA ALA A 426 16.62 -7.59 21.80
C ALA A 426 17.83 -7.90 20.94
N ALA A 427 18.13 -9.18 20.70
CA ALA A 427 19.22 -9.59 19.83
C ALA A 427 19.14 -8.81 18.51
N ALA A 428 20.16 -8.01 18.22
CA ALA A 428 20.20 -7.21 17.01
C ALA A 428 20.54 -8.11 15.82
N TYR A 429 19.52 -8.74 15.23
CA TYR A 429 19.70 -9.53 14.02
C TYR A 429 20.10 -8.64 12.84
N LEU A 430 21.15 -9.02 12.12
CA LEU A 430 21.51 -8.33 10.89
C LEU A 430 20.42 -8.54 9.84
N ARG A 431 20.26 -7.55 8.95
CA ARG A 431 19.34 -7.65 7.82
C ARG A 431 19.81 -8.73 6.85
N ILE A 432 18.91 -9.64 6.48
CA ILE A 432 19.17 -10.69 5.49
C ILE A 432 18.33 -10.46 4.23
N SER A 433 18.88 -10.81 3.07
CA SER A 433 18.19 -10.68 1.78
C SER A 433 18.14 -12.00 1.02
N GLY A 434 17.00 -12.26 0.38
CA GLY A 434 16.82 -13.42 -0.48
C GLY A 434 16.11 -13.09 -1.78
N ALA A 435 16.12 -14.04 -2.70
CA ALA A 435 15.38 -13.94 -3.95
C ALA A 435 14.85 -15.31 -4.37
N GLY A 436 13.81 -15.33 -5.21
CA GLY A 436 13.42 -16.54 -5.91
C GLY A 436 11.94 -16.72 -6.10
N SER A 437 11.44 -17.88 -5.64
CA SER A 437 10.18 -18.42 -6.09
C SER A 437 8.97 -17.55 -5.76
N THR A 438 8.14 -17.35 -6.78
CA THR A 438 6.78 -16.84 -6.66
C THR A 438 5.77 -17.95 -6.36
N TRP A 439 6.19 -19.21 -6.20
CA TRP A 439 5.31 -20.29 -5.76
C TRP A 439 5.11 -20.25 -4.25
N SER A 440 6.17 -20.04 -3.46
CA SER A 440 6.14 -19.96 -1.99
C SER A 440 6.10 -18.53 -1.43
N TYR A 441 6.09 -17.53 -2.31
CA TYR A 441 6.18 -16.11 -1.92
C TYR A 441 5.09 -15.68 -0.94
N ASN A 442 3.84 -16.11 -1.12
CA ASN A 442 2.74 -15.71 -0.23
C ASN A 442 2.96 -16.19 1.22
N ALA A 443 3.57 -17.37 1.41
CA ALA A 443 3.98 -17.85 2.74
C ALA A 443 5.19 -17.04 3.27
N VAL A 444 6.21 -16.86 2.45
CA VAL A 444 7.44 -16.13 2.80
C VAL A 444 7.12 -14.68 3.21
N ASP A 445 6.31 -13.95 2.43
CA ASP A 445 5.90 -12.58 2.73
C ASP A 445 5.10 -12.48 4.05
N GLY A 446 4.23 -13.47 4.32
CA GLY A 446 3.54 -13.58 5.60
C GLY A 446 4.53 -13.72 6.77
N TRP A 447 5.53 -14.58 6.63
CA TRP A 447 6.56 -14.75 7.66
C TRP A 447 7.45 -13.53 7.82
N ILE A 448 7.89 -12.90 6.72
CA ILE A 448 8.68 -11.65 6.74
C ILE A 448 7.97 -10.57 7.56
N ARG A 449 6.65 -10.43 7.40
CA ARG A 449 5.85 -9.49 8.18
C ARG A 449 5.80 -9.87 9.66
N ASN A 450 5.66 -11.15 9.97
CA ASN A 450 5.55 -11.63 11.34
C ASN A 450 6.87 -11.53 12.11
N VAL A 451 8.02 -11.77 11.49
CA VAL A 451 9.30 -11.79 12.19
C VAL A 451 9.84 -10.40 12.55
N ARG A 452 9.26 -9.33 12.00
CA ARG A 452 9.59 -7.94 12.39
C ARG A 452 9.38 -7.69 13.88
N GLN A 453 8.41 -8.37 14.50
CA GLN A 453 8.16 -8.26 15.94
C GLN A 453 9.31 -8.83 16.79
N TYR A 454 10.09 -9.75 16.23
CA TYR A 454 11.28 -10.34 16.85
C TYR A 454 12.57 -9.57 16.51
N GLY A 455 12.46 -8.37 15.91
CA GLY A 455 13.61 -7.55 15.52
C GLY A 455 14.32 -8.01 14.25
N MET A 456 13.82 -9.04 13.56
CA MET A 456 14.38 -9.51 12.29
C MET A 456 13.93 -8.64 11.11
N THR A 457 14.87 -8.31 10.22
CA THR A 457 14.57 -7.66 8.93
C THR A 457 14.99 -8.58 7.79
N VAL A 458 14.01 -9.02 7.01
CA VAL A 458 14.20 -9.91 5.86
C VAL A 458 13.67 -9.22 4.61
N ASP A 459 14.49 -9.12 3.57
CA ASP A 459 14.05 -8.70 2.24
C ASP A 459 13.93 -9.91 1.32
N PHE A 460 12.97 -9.87 0.40
CA PHE A 460 12.80 -10.93 -0.58
C PHE A 460 12.39 -10.38 -1.95
N ASP A 461 13.08 -10.84 -3.01
CA ASP A 461 12.78 -10.50 -4.41
C ASP A 461 12.12 -11.67 -5.17
N PRO A 462 10.80 -11.62 -5.44
CA PRO A 462 10.05 -12.73 -6.02
C PRO A 462 10.04 -12.70 -7.58
N GLN A 463 11.19 -12.90 -8.22
CA GLN A 463 11.30 -12.95 -9.71
C GLN A 463 11.22 -14.36 -10.33
N GLY A 464 11.11 -15.41 -9.52
CA GLY A 464 11.10 -16.80 -10.00
C GLY A 464 12.28 -17.63 -9.48
N SER A 465 12.09 -18.96 -9.44
CA SER A 465 13.04 -19.90 -8.84
C SER A 465 14.42 -19.88 -9.53
N SER A 466 14.47 -19.82 -10.85
CA SER A 466 15.74 -19.78 -11.59
C SER A 466 16.51 -18.49 -11.33
N PHE A 467 15.81 -17.35 -11.19
CA PHE A 467 16.44 -16.09 -10.82
C PHE A 467 17.06 -16.17 -9.42
N GLY A 468 16.28 -16.60 -8.41
CA GLY A 468 16.76 -16.73 -7.04
C GLY A 468 17.99 -17.62 -6.93
N ARG A 469 17.96 -18.79 -7.60
CA ARG A 469 19.11 -19.70 -7.65
C ARG A 469 20.34 -19.10 -8.30
N ASN A 470 20.17 -18.30 -9.35
CA ASN A 470 21.29 -17.60 -9.98
C ASN A 470 21.86 -16.51 -9.06
N GLN A 471 21.01 -15.74 -8.38
CA GLN A 471 21.45 -14.74 -7.41
C GLN A 471 22.23 -15.38 -6.25
N PHE A 472 21.70 -16.45 -5.68
CA PHE A 472 22.38 -17.17 -4.59
C PHE A 472 23.68 -17.80 -5.07
N LYS A 473 23.71 -18.51 -6.21
CA LYS A 473 24.93 -19.10 -6.78
C LYS A 473 26.07 -18.09 -6.97
N ASN A 474 25.73 -16.83 -7.25
CA ASN A 474 26.68 -15.73 -7.43
C ASN A 474 27.01 -14.98 -6.12
N ASP A 475 26.63 -15.51 -4.95
CA ASP A 475 26.80 -14.88 -3.62
C ASP A 475 26.14 -13.49 -3.52
N ALA A 476 25.10 -13.22 -4.33
CA ALA A 476 24.44 -11.91 -4.39
C ALA A 476 23.28 -11.77 -3.38
N THR A 477 22.82 -12.88 -2.81
CA THR A 477 21.74 -12.96 -1.81
C THR A 477 22.10 -13.98 -0.75
N ASP A 478 21.69 -13.74 0.50
CA ASP A 478 21.99 -14.60 1.65
C ASP A 478 21.26 -15.95 1.60
N PHE A 479 20.13 -16.02 0.88
CA PHE A 479 19.41 -17.26 0.61
C PHE A 479 18.64 -17.17 -0.72
N ALA A 480 18.31 -18.33 -1.29
CA ALA A 480 17.36 -18.43 -2.41
C ALA A 480 16.16 -19.25 -2.02
N VAL A 481 14.99 -18.97 -2.59
CA VAL A 481 13.82 -19.85 -2.45
C VAL A 481 13.48 -20.45 -3.81
N THR A 482 13.29 -21.77 -3.87
CA THR A 482 13.15 -22.49 -5.13
C THR A 482 12.46 -23.84 -4.97
N GLU A 483 11.81 -24.31 -6.03
CA GLU A 483 11.32 -25.69 -6.18
C GLU A 483 12.13 -26.49 -7.21
N ILE A 484 13.17 -25.86 -7.76
CA ILE A 484 14.07 -26.40 -8.80
C ILE A 484 15.41 -26.76 -8.15
N PRO A 485 15.89 -28.02 -8.23
CA PRO A 485 17.21 -28.39 -7.71
C PRO A 485 18.32 -27.93 -8.67
N TYR A 486 19.55 -27.79 -8.17
CA TYR A 486 20.76 -27.65 -9.00
C TYR A 486 21.09 -28.98 -9.68
N GLY A 487 21.90 -28.91 -10.74
CA GLY A 487 22.30 -30.09 -11.51
C GLY A 487 21.31 -30.51 -12.60
N LEU A 488 20.30 -29.69 -12.90
CA LEU A 488 19.39 -29.93 -14.01
C LEU A 488 19.92 -29.33 -15.31
N THR A 489 19.72 -30.06 -16.41
CA THR A 489 19.95 -29.54 -17.77
C THR A 489 18.62 -29.12 -18.37
N ASP A 490 18.42 -27.82 -18.57
CA ASP A 490 17.19 -27.27 -19.14
C ASP A 490 17.50 -26.51 -20.43
N GLY A 491 16.87 -26.88 -21.54
CA GLY A 491 17.10 -26.23 -22.84
C GLY A 491 18.56 -26.30 -23.34
N GLY A 492 19.28 -27.37 -22.97
CA GLY A 492 20.71 -27.55 -23.29
C GLY A 492 21.68 -26.77 -22.40
N GLN A 493 21.17 -26.06 -21.38
CA GLN A 493 21.98 -25.36 -20.39
C GLN A 493 22.02 -26.16 -19.09
N TYR A 494 23.23 -26.56 -18.68
CA TYR A 494 23.43 -27.22 -17.39
C TYR A 494 23.51 -26.20 -16.26
N ASP A 495 22.65 -26.35 -15.27
CA ASP A 495 22.60 -25.44 -14.13
C ASP A 495 23.46 -25.95 -12.97
N ALA A 496 24.74 -25.58 -13.01
CA ALA A 496 25.71 -26.00 -12.01
C ALA A 496 25.36 -25.53 -10.59
N PRO A 497 25.66 -26.34 -9.56
CA PRO A 497 25.51 -25.95 -8.16
C PRO A 497 26.39 -24.75 -7.77
N PRO A 498 26.11 -24.08 -6.64
CA PRO A 498 26.95 -23.01 -6.12
C PRO A 498 28.39 -23.49 -5.87
N PRO A 499 29.40 -22.62 -6.04
CA PRO A 499 30.81 -22.97 -5.84
C PRO A 499 31.19 -23.11 -4.35
N PHE A 500 30.24 -22.94 -3.43
CA PHE A 500 30.43 -23.01 -1.99
C PHE A 500 29.43 -23.98 -1.35
N PRO A 501 29.76 -24.54 -0.16
CA PRO A 501 28.85 -25.38 0.61
C PRO A 501 27.49 -24.73 0.89
N SER A 502 26.43 -25.44 0.53
CA SER A 502 25.05 -25.02 0.74
C SER A 502 24.17 -26.20 1.11
N ALA A 503 23.00 -25.91 1.67
CA ALA A 503 22.00 -26.91 2.01
C ALA A 503 20.61 -26.46 1.54
N TYR A 504 19.76 -27.43 1.20
CA TYR A 504 18.35 -27.21 0.99
C TYR A 504 17.58 -27.33 2.30
N LEU A 505 16.69 -26.40 2.55
CA LEU A 505 15.89 -26.31 3.76
C LEU A 505 14.41 -26.29 3.38
N PRO A 506 13.61 -27.32 3.68
CA PRO A 506 12.18 -27.27 3.38
C PRO A 506 11.51 -26.12 4.13
N ILE A 507 10.63 -25.37 3.45
CA ILE A 507 9.98 -24.19 4.05
C ILE A 507 8.47 -24.33 4.16
N VAL A 508 7.80 -24.77 3.10
CA VAL A 508 6.33 -24.89 3.06
C VAL A 508 5.92 -25.92 2.02
N ALA A 509 4.81 -26.61 2.28
CA ALA A 509 4.18 -27.52 1.34
C ALA A 509 2.97 -26.84 0.67
N GLY A 510 2.56 -27.33 -0.50
CA GLY A 510 1.46 -26.72 -1.26
C GLY A 510 1.04 -27.56 -2.46
N GLY A 511 -0.13 -27.22 -2.99
CA GLY A 511 -0.70 -27.87 -4.17
C GLY A 511 -0.57 -26.98 -5.39
N THR A 512 0.11 -27.46 -6.44
CA THR A 512 0.03 -26.78 -7.74
C THR A 512 -1.37 -27.03 -8.31
N SER A 513 -2.13 -25.94 -8.42
CA SER A 513 -3.56 -25.93 -8.73
C SER A 513 -3.84 -25.40 -10.13
N PHE A 514 -5.00 -25.75 -10.69
CA PHE A 514 -5.41 -25.32 -12.02
C PHE A 514 -6.54 -24.29 -11.94
N MET A 515 -6.19 -23.01 -11.98
CA MET A 515 -7.18 -21.93 -12.09
C MET A 515 -7.76 -21.90 -13.51
N TYR A 516 -9.07 -21.75 -13.62
CA TYR A 516 -9.77 -21.72 -14.91
C TYR A 516 -10.91 -20.71 -14.90
N ASN A 517 -11.16 -20.08 -16.04
CA ASN A 517 -12.26 -19.16 -16.23
C ASN A 517 -13.19 -19.70 -17.30
N LEU A 518 -14.24 -20.39 -16.86
CA LEU A 518 -15.24 -20.99 -17.74
C LEU A 518 -16.63 -20.55 -17.30
N LYS A 519 -17.46 -20.10 -18.24
CA LYS A 519 -18.85 -19.72 -17.99
C LYS A 519 -19.82 -20.60 -18.78
N ILE A 520 -20.79 -21.18 -18.08
CA ILE A 520 -21.95 -21.87 -18.67
C ILE A 520 -23.18 -20.98 -18.45
N ASN A 521 -23.88 -20.61 -19.52
CA ASN A 521 -25.07 -19.75 -19.45
C ASN A 521 -24.83 -18.44 -18.66
N GLY A 522 -23.66 -17.83 -18.85
CA GLY A 522 -23.26 -16.59 -18.18
C GLY A 522 -22.80 -16.74 -16.72
N LYS A 523 -22.93 -17.94 -16.12
CA LYS A 523 -22.47 -18.23 -14.75
C LYS A 523 -21.11 -18.91 -14.79
N ARG A 524 -20.17 -18.45 -13.96
CA ARG A 524 -18.85 -19.08 -13.80
C ARG A 524 -19.02 -20.50 -13.25
N VAL A 525 -18.30 -21.47 -13.78
CA VAL A 525 -18.22 -22.84 -13.26
C VAL A 525 -17.28 -22.87 -12.06
N THR A 526 -17.65 -23.57 -10.99
CA THR A 526 -16.85 -23.67 -9.75
C THR A 526 -16.40 -25.09 -9.40
N ASP A 527 -17.02 -26.13 -9.97
CA ASP A 527 -16.77 -27.54 -9.63
C ASP A 527 -16.25 -28.35 -10.84
N LEU A 528 -15.25 -27.81 -11.54
CA LEU A 528 -14.63 -28.48 -12.69
C LEU A 528 -13.71 -29.62 -12.22
N ARG A 529 -13.85 -30.78 -12.86
CA ARG A 529 -13.05 -31.98 -12.64
C ARG A 529 -12.15 -32.23 -13.83
N LEU A 530 -10.87 -32.55 -13.61
CA LEU A 530 -9.94 -32.86 -14.70
C LEU A 530 -9.11 -34.09 -14.35
N SER A 531 -9.05 -35.05 -15.27
CA SER A 531 -8.11 -36.16 -15.18
C SER A 531 -6.71 -35.75 -15.61
N GLY A 532 -5.71 -36.55 -15.25
CA GLY A 532 -4.33 -36.22 -15.57
C GLY A 532 -4.06 -36.15 -17.09
N GLU A 533 -4.71 -37.03 -17.86
CA GLU A 533 -4.64 -37.01 -19.33
C GLU A 533 -5.28 -35.74 -19.91
N THR A 534 -6.46 -35.34 -19.40
CA THR A 534 -7.14 -34.10 -19.81
C THR A 534 -6.26 -32.88 -19.55
N ILE A 535 -5.66 -32.78 -18.36
CA ILE A 535 -4.72 -31.69 -18.01
C ILE A 535 -3.53 -31.66 -18.97
N ALA A 536 -2.91 -32.82 -19.23
CA ALA A 536 -1.78 -32.89 -20.14
C ALA A 536 -2.18 -32.44 -21.55
N LYS A 537 -3.34 -32.85 -22.07
CA LYS A 537 -3.80 -32.44 -23.40
C LYS A 537 -4.18 -30.96 -23.48
N LEU A 538 -4.75 -30.37 -22.44
CA LEU A 538 -5.01 -28.92 -22.37
C LEU A 538 -3.72 -28.10 -22.46
N PHE A 539 -2.67 -28.53 -21.74
CA PHE A 539 -1.36 -27.85 -21.73
C PHE A 539 -0.36 -28.37 -22.77
N THR A 540 -0.76 -29.25 -23.68
CA THR A 540 0.04 -29.65 -24.86
C THR A 540 -0.64 -29.36 -26.19
N GLY A 541 -1.82 -28.73 -26.16
CA GLY A 541 -2.61 -28.39 -27.36
C GLY A 541 -3.32 -29.58 -27.99
N GLY A 542 -3.43 -30.70 -27.28
CA GLY A 542 -4.23 -31.86 -27.69
C GLY A 542 -5.74 -31.66 -27.47
N ILE A 543 -6.13 -30.74 -26.58
CA ILE A 543 -7.51 -30.27 -26.40
C ILE A 543 -7.51 -28.75 -26.62
N THR A 544 -8.30 -28.29 -27.59
CA THR A 544 -8.41 -26.87 -27.96
C THR A 544 -9.79 -26.27 -27.67
N TRP A 545 -10.77 -27.08 -27.29
CA TRP A 545 -12.14 -26.66 -26.98
C TRP A 545 -12.61 -27.26 -25.66
N TRP A 546 -13.34 -26.49 -24.86
CA TRP A 546 -13.82 -26.91 -23.53
C TRP A 546 -14.87 -28.01 -23.58
N ASP A 547 -15.55 -28.20 -24.70
CA ASP A 547 -16.55 -29.24 -24.89
C ASP A 547 -15.97 -30.52 -25.54
N ASP A 548 -14.65 -30.69 -25.48
CA ASP A 548 -13.97 -31.91 -25.91
C ASP A 548 -14.51 -33.16 -25.18
N PRO A 549 -14.62 -34.32 -25.86
CA PRO A 549 -15.13 -35.55 -25.26
C PRO A 549 -14.43 -35.98 -23.96
N LEU A 550 -13.12 -35.72 -23.80
CA LEU A 550 -12.39 -36.07 -22.59
C LEU A 550 -12.77 -35.17 -21.41
N VAL A 551 -12.94 -33.86 -21.66
CA VAL A 551 -13.42 -32.92 -20.62
C VAL A 551 -14.86 -33.25 -20.24
N LYS A 552 -15.70 -33.61 -21.22
CA LYS A 552 -17.08 -34.08 -21.00
C LYS A 552 -17.13 -35.38 -20.18
N ALA A 553 -16.21 -36.32 -20.42
CA ALA A 553 -16.13 -37.56 -19.68
C ALA A 553 -15.74 -37.33 -18.20
N ASP A 554 -14.88 -36.36 -17.92
CA ASP A 554 -14.55 -35.95 -16.56
C ASP A 554 -15.71 -35.19 -15.87
N ASN A 555 -16.62 -34.59 -16.65
CA ASN A 555 -17.68 -33.70 -16.16
C ASN A 555 -19.08 -34.01 -16.75
N PRO A 556 -19.63 -35.22 -16.59
CA PRO A 556 -20.90 -35.63 -17.22
C PRO A 556 -22.11 -34.76 -16.82
N GLY A 557 -22.04 -34.16 -15.63
CA GLY A 557 -23.08 -33.28 -15.08
C GLY A 557 -23.03 -31.82 -15.57
N LEU A 558 -22.01 -31.38 -16.30
CA LEU A 558 -21.89 -30.01 -16.83
C LEU A 558 -22.26 -29.95 -18.32
N GLU A 559 -22.96 -28.89 -18.72
CA GLU A 559 -23.16 -28.55 -20.13
C GLU A 559 -22.00 -27.68 -20.61
N LEU A 560 -20.88 -28.32 -20.93
CA LEU A 560 -19.67 -27.62 -21.30
C LEU A 560 -19.89 -26.77 -22.58
N PRO A 561 -19.50 -25.48 -22.57
CA PRO A 561 -19.75 -24.59 -23.68
C PRO A 561 -18.70 -24.81 -24.77
N HIS A 562 -19.07 -24.58 -26.03
CA HIS A 562 -18.14 -24.60 -27.15
C HIS A 562 -17.29 -23.31 -27.17
N VAL A 563 -16.32 -23.25 -26.27
CA VAL A 563 -15.39 -22.13 -26.05
C VAL A 563 -13.97 -22.64 -26.23
N GLU A 564 -13.15 -21.86 -26.93
CA GLU A 564 -11.74 -22.19 -27.14
C GLU A 564 -10.97 -22.19 -25.81
N VAL A 565 -10.06 -23.14 -25.65
CA VAL A 565 -9.16 -23.21 -24.51
C VAL A 565 -8.02 -22.23 -24.74
N HIS A 566 -7.78 -21.35 -23.77
CA HIS A 566 -6.68 -20.38 -23.81
C HIS A 566 -5.69 -20.66 -22.67
N PRO A 567 -4.68 -21.52 -22.86
CA PRO A 567 -3.66 -21.75 -21.86
C PRO A 567 -2.85 -20.48 -21.60
N VAL A 568 -2.70 -20.15 -20.33
CA VAL A 568 -1.79 -19.11 -19.83
C VAL A 568 -0.67 -19.80 -19.08
N VAL A 569 0.56 -19.64 -19.55
CA VAL A 569 1.74 -20.31 -18.99
C VAL A 569 2.76 -19.29 -18.46
N ARG A 570 3.76 -19.78 -17.75
CA ARG A 570 4.83 -18.95 -17.20
C ARG A 570 5.91 -18.66 -18.24
N SER A 571 6.29 -17.40 -18.39
CA SER A 571 7.38 -16.96 -19.28
C SER A 571 8.74 -16.91 -18.58
N ASP A 572 8.76 -16.88 -17.26
CA ASP A 572 9.96 -16.82 -16.41
C ASP A 572 10.41 -18.20 -15.92
N GLY A 573 11.63 -18.28 -15.39
CA GLY A 573 12.22 -19.50 -14.83
C GLY A 573 11.53 -19.84 -13.49
N SER A 574 10.52 -20.69 -13.58
CA SER A 574 9.46 -20.82 -12.59
C SER A 574 9.47 -22.19 -11.93
N GLY A 575 9.49 -22.21 -10.59
CA GLY A 575 9.34 -23.45 -9.84
C GLY A 575 7.94 -24.05 -9.97
N THR A 576 6.90 -23.23 -10.18
CA THR A 576 5.55 -23.71 -10.52
C THR A 576 5.56 -24.51 -11.83
N THR A 577 6.31 -24.03 -12.84
CA THR A 577 6.51 -24.75 -14.10
C THR A 577 7.27 -26.04 -13.87
N ALA A 578 8.33 -26.02 -13.07
CA ALA A 578 9.11 -27.19 -12.77
C ALA A 578 8.27 -28.28 -12.08
N GLN A 579 7.46 -27.92 -11.08
CA GLN A 579 6.56 -28.87 -10.40
C GLN A 579 5.56 -29.49 -11.39
N PHE A 580 4.91 -28.66 -12.22
CA PHE A 580 3.93 -29.14 -13.18
C PHE A 580 4.55 -30.05 -14.25
N THR A 581 5.67 -29.62 -14.85
CA THR A 581 6.35 -30.40 -15.91
C THR A 581 7.02 -31.66 -15.39
N THR A 582 7.45 -31.67 -14.12
CA THR A 582 7.90 -32.90 -13.45
C THR A 582 6.77 -33.91 -13.38
N TRP A 583 5.61 -33.48 -12.89
CA TRP A 583 4.43 -34.35 -12.83
C TRP A 583 4.02 -34.84 -14.22
N LEU A 584 4.04 -33.98 -15.26
CA LEU A 584 3.80 -34.38 -16.65
C LEU A 584 4.82 -35.43 -17.13
N SER A 585 6.10 -35.22 -16.87
CA SER A 585 7.18 -36.12 -17.28
C SER A 585 7.11 -37.50 -16.61
N LYS A 586 6.49 -37.59 -15.43
CA LYS A 586 6.35 -38.83 -14.65
C LYS A 586 5.04 -39.56 -14.92
N ARG A 587 3.94 -38.82 -15.08
CA ARG A 587 2.57 -39.38 -15.14
C ARG A 587 1.93 -39.31 -16.50
N GLN A 588 2.39 -38.41 -17.35
CA GLN A 588 1.84 -38.17 -18.67
C GLN A 588 2.98 -38.19 -19.71
N GLN A 589 4.01 -39.00 -19.45
CA GLN A 589 5.27 -39.00 -20.19
C GLN A 589 5.08 -39.10 -21.71
N PRO A 590 4.25 -40.01 -22.26
CA PRO A 590 4.08 -40.10 -23.71
C PRO A 590 3.54 -38.81 -24.35
N ILE A 591 2.60 -38.14 -23.67
CA ILE A 591 1.99 -36.88 -24.14
C ILE A 591 2.99 -35.73 -24.02
N TRP A 592 3.73 -35.69 -22.91
CA TRP A 592 4.71 -34.65 -22.64
C TRP A 592 5.93 -34.73 -23.57
N ASP A 593 6.48 -35.93 -23.77
CA ASP A 593 7.64 -36.14 -24.64
C ASP A 593 7.30 -35.88 -26.11
N ASP A 594 6.08 -36.21 -26.56
CA ASP A 594 5.59 -35.86 -27.89
C ASP A 594 5.49 -34.33 -28.07
N TYR A 595 4.89 -33.63 -27.10
CA TYR A 595 4.80 -32.18 -27.11
C TYR A 595 6.20 -31.54 -27.17
N CYS A 596 7.11 -31.97 -26.30
CA CYS A 596 8.44 -31.39 -26.24
C CYS A 596 9.27 -31.61 -27.51
N ARG A 597 9.10 -32.75 -28.19
CA ARG A 597 9.70 -32.99 -29.52
C ARG A 597 9.19 -32.01 -30.60
N ARG A 598 7.96 -31.50 -30.47
CA ARG A 598 7.38 -30.49 -31.38
C ARG A 598 7.78 -29.05 -31.04
N THR A 599 8.31 -28.80 -29.84
CA THR A 599 8.80 -27.48 -29.44
C THR A 599 10.18 -27.21 -30.03
N PRO A 600 10.71 -25.96 -29.98
CA PRO A 600 12.09 -25.67 -30.41
C PRO A 600 13.18 -26.50 -29.72
N ARG A 601 12.86 -27.23 -28.65
CA ARG A 601 13.80 -28.14 -27.97
C ARG A 601 14.13 -29.39 -28.77
N GLY A 602 13.20 -29.88 -29.62
CA GLY A 602 13.44 -31.03 -30.51
C GLY A 602 13.68 -32.38 -29.83
N ALA A 603 13.51 -32.50 -28.52
CA ALA A 603 13.76 -33.71 -27.73
C ALA A 603 12.82 -33.81 -26.52
N ALA A 604 12.79 -34.97 -25.87
CA ALA A 604 12.16 -35.13 -24.56
C ALA A 604 12.81 -34.14 -23.56
N CYS A 605 11.99 -33.48 -22.77
CA CYS A 605 12.42 -32.32 -21.97
C CYS A 605 12.43 -32.58 -20.46
N GLY A 606 11.75 -33.63 -19.96
CA GLY A 606 11.66 -33.90 -18.53
C GLY A 606 11.05 -32.73 -17.74
N MET A 607 11.58 -32.46 -16.55
CA MET A 607 11.31 -31.22 -15.80
C MET A 607 11.88 -30.02 -16.55
N THR A 608 11.14 -28.91 -16.64
CA THR A 608 11.62 -27.66 -17.22
C THR A 608 11.43 -26.47 -16.29
N SER A 609 12.37 -25.54 -16.28
CA SER A 609 12.24 -24.27 -15.54
C SER A 609 11.38 -23.28 -16.33
N PHE A 610 11.50 -23.29 -17.65
CA PHE A 610 10.71 -22.49 -18.57
C PHE A 610 9.71 -23.38 -19.30
N PHE A 611 8.46 -22.94 -19.43
CA PHE A 611 7.46 -23.73 -20.13
C PHE A 611 7.78 -23.70 -21.64
N PRO A 612 8.03 -24.84 -22.30
CA PRO A 612 8.36 -24.86 -23.70
C PRO A 612 7.13 -24.50 -24.53
N LEU A 613 7.23 -23.49 -25.40
CA LEU A 613 6.14 -23.07 -26.28
C LEU A 613 6.33 -23.62 -27.70
N LEU A 614 5.23 -23.94 -28.37
CA LEU A 614 5.24 -24.25 -29.80
C LEU A 614 5.47 -22.97 -30.60
N LYS A 615 6.21 -23.09 -31.72
CA LYS A 615 6.38 -21.97 -32.65
C LYS A 615 5.01 -21.54 -33.19
N GLY A 616 4.71 -20.25 -33.07
CA GLY A 616 3.43 -19.68 -33.53
C GLY A 616 2.23 -19.97 -32.64
N SER A 617 2.41 -20.49 -31.41
CA SER A 617 1.30 -20.65 -30.47
C SER A 617 0.68 -19.31 -30.10
N THR A 618 -0.64 -19.24 -30.03
CA THR A 618 -1.41 -18.08 -29.55
C THR A 618 -1.49 -17.98 -28.02
N TRP A 619 -0.77 -18.88 -27.32
CA TRP A 619 -0.82 -18.98 -25.86
C TRP A 619 -0.18 -17.76 -25.20
N LYS A 620 -0.77 -17.33 -24.09
CA LYS A 620 -0.23 -16.22 -23.31
C LYS A 620 0.86 -16.74 -22.38
N ALA A 621 2.06 -16.18 -22.48
CA ALA A 621 3.14 -16.44 -21.54
C ALA A 621 3.42 -15.16 -20.74
N LEU A 622 3.27 -15.23 -19.41
CA LEU A 622 3.41 -14.08 -18.52
C LEU A 622 4.38 -14.40 -17.37
N GLY A 623 5.04 -13.38 -16.83
CA GLY A 623 6.03 -13.55 -15.75
C GLY A 623 5.38 -13.49 -14.37
N SER A 624 5.75 -14.41 -13.47
CA SER A 624 5.24 -14.53 -12.08
C SER A 624 3.84 -15.16 -11.93
N SER A 625 3.61 -15.83 -10.79
CA SER A 625 2.33 -16.48 -10.43
C SER A 625 1.16 -15.49 -10.39
N ILE A 626 1.38 -14.28 -9.88
CA ILE A 626 0.30 -13.28 -9.70
C ILE A 626 -0.23 -12.76 -11.04
N THR A 627 0.63 -12.56 -12.04
CA THR A 627 0.20 -12.01 -13.33
C THR A 627 -0.57 -13.05 -14.14
N VAL A 628 -0.14 -14.31 -14.06
CA VAL A 628 -0.80 -15.45 -14.67
C VAL A 628 -2.16 -15.70 -14.01
N ALA A 629 -2.23 -15.72 -12.69
CA ALA A 629 -3.49 -15.82 -11.94
C ALA A 629 -4.46 -14.66 -12.29
N SER A 630 -3.97 -13.42 -12.28
CA SER A 630 -4.77 -12.23 -12.59
C SER A 630 -5.27 -12.23 -14.04
N SER A 631 -4.46 -12.75 -14.98
CA SER A 631 -4.87 -12.90 -16.37
C SER A 631 -6.04 -13.86 -16.50
N VAL A 632 -5.99 -15.04 -15.87
CA VAL A 632 -7.11 -15.99 -15.89
C VAL A 632 -8.33 -15.43 -15.15
N ALA A 633 -8.13 -14.76 -14.02
CA ALA A 633 -9.22 -14.20 -13.21
C ALA A 633 -9.99 -13.06 -13.91
N ASN A 634 -9.40 -12.43 -14.93
CA ASN A 634 -10.03 -11.37 -15.69
C ASN A 634 -11.32 -11.86 -16.39
N GLU A 635 -12.44 -11.17 -16.14
CA GLU A 635 -13.76 -11.57 -16.64
C GLU A 635 -13.87 -11.71 -18.17
N GLY A 636 -13.03 -10.97 -18.92
CA GLY A 636 -12.98 -11.01 -20.38
C GLY A 636 -12.24 -12.22 -20.96
N ASN A 637 -11.50 -12.99 -20.14
CA ASN A 637 -10.73 -14.15 -20.58
C ASN A 637 -11.50 -15.46 -20.34
N ASN A 638 -12.76 -15.54 -20.78
CA ASN A 638 -13.51 -16.80 -20.77
C ASN A 638 -12.79 -17.83 -21.66
N GLY A 639 -12.69 -19.07 -21.19
CA GLY A 639 -11.92 -20.13 -21.82
C GLY A 639 -10.48 -20.27 -21.32
N ALA A 640 -9.98 -19.35 -20.47
CA ALA A 640 -8.61 -19.39 -20.00
C ALA A 640 -8.37 -20.45 -18.89
N ILE A 641 -7.19 -21.08 -18.92
CA ILE A 641 -6.71 -22.01 -17.88
C ILE A 641 -5.24 -21.76 -17.59
N THR A 642 -4.83 -21.93 -16.33
CA THR A 642 -3.42 -21.86 -15.93
C THR A 642 -3.10 -22.77 -14.75
N TYR A 643 -1.82 -22.92 -14.43
CA TYR A 643 -1.30 -23.58 -13.24
C TYR A 643 -0.64 -22.54 -12.31
N VAL A 644 -1.04 -22.53 -11.04
CA VAL A 644 -0.46 -21.67 -10.00
C VAL A 644 -0.47 -22.38 -8.65
N GLU A 645 0.32 -21.91 -7.70
CA GLU A 645 0.16 -22.33 -6.31
C GLU A 645 -1.22 -21.91 -5.77
N TYR A 646 -1.87 -22.77 -4.99
CA TYR A 646 -3.26 -22.62 -4.57
C TYR A 646 -3.54 -21.34 -3.77
N SER A 647 -2.58 -20.80 -3.01
CA SER A 647 -2.75 -19.53 -2.29
C SER A 647 -3.12 -18.37 -3.21
N TYR A 648 -2.64 -18.35 -4.46
CA TYR A 648 -3.01 -17.30 -5.42
C TYR A 648 -4.48 -17.39 -5.84
N ALA A 649 -4.98 -18.60 -6.05
CA ALA A 649 -6.39 -18.81 -6.37
C ALA A 649 -7.28 -18.46 -5.17
N LYS A 650 -6.85 -18.83 -3.96
CA LYS A 650 -7.55 -18.53 -2.71
C LYS A 650 -7.59 -17.03 -2.43
N GLU A 651 -6.48 -16.33 -2.60
CA GLU A 651 -6.38 -14.86 -2.46
C GLU A 651 -7.27 -14.15 -3.50
N ALA A 652 -7.27 -14.64 -4.75
CA ALA A 652 -8.13 -14.13 -5.81
C ALA A 652 -9.62 -14.53 -5.65
N LYS A 653 -9.96 -15.40 -4.70
CA LYS A 653 -11.30 -15.99 -4.52
C LYS A 653 -11.84 -16.59 -5.83
N PHE A 654 -10.99 -17.36 -6.49
CA PHE A 654 -11.24 -17.87 -7.84
C PHE A 654 -11.21 -19.42 -7.83
N PRO A 655 -12.10 -20.08 -8.61
CA PRO A 655 -12.18 -21.54 -8.60
C PRO A 655 -10.94 -22.20 -9.19
N VAL A 656 -10.66 -23.41 -8.71
CA VAL A 656 -9.61 -24.31 -9.20
C VAL A 656 -10.19 -25.66 -9.53
N ALA A 657 -9.62 -26.35 -10.53
CA ALA A 657 -10.10 -27.67 -10.90
C ALA A 657 -9.71 -28.72 -9.85
N LYS A 658 -10.61 -29.68 -9.60
CA LYS A 658 -10.29 -30.90 -8.87
C LYS A 658 -9.56 -31.87 -9.79
N VAL A 659 -8.55 -32.55 -9.26
CA VAL A 659 -7.66 -33.43 -10.03
C VAL A 659 -7.90 -34.89 -9.66
N LEU A 660 -8.08 -35.75 -10.65
CA LEU A 660 -8.24 -37.19 -10.45
C LEU A 660 -6.98 -37.79 -9.81
N ASN A 661 -7.14 -38.44 -8.66
CA ASN A 661 -6.07 -39.17 -7.99
C ASN A 661 -6.12 -40.68 -8.25
N GLN A 662 -5.10 -41.39 -7.76
CA GLN A 662 -4.94 -42.83 -7.95
C GLN A 662 -6.04 -43.66 -7.26
N ALA A 663 -6.63 -43.13 -6.18
CA ALA A 663 -7.76 -43.74 -5.49
C ALA A 663 -9.10 -43.60 -6.25
N GLY A 664 -9.11 -42.91 -7.40
CA GLY A 664 -10.30 -42.75 -8.23
C GLY A 664 -11.22 -41.60 -7.82
N TYR A 665 -10.72 -40.61 -7.08
CA TYR A 665 -11.46 -39.42 -6.66
C TYR A 665 -10.87 -38.15 -7.28
N TYR A 666 -11.72 -37.20 -7.66
CA TYR A 666 -11.32 -35.83 -8.02
C TYR A 666 -11.16 -35.00 -6.75
N VAL A 667 -9.93 -34.59 -6.45
CA VAL A 667 -9.57 -33.95 -5.18
C VAL A 667 -9.08 -32.53 -5.42
N GLY A 668 -9.50 -31.59 -4.56
CA GLY A 668 -9.03 -30.20 -4.59
C GLY A 668 -7.69 -29.98 -3.85
N PRO A 669 -6.94 -28.92 -4.18
CA PRO A 669 -5.59 -28.64 -3.66
C PRO A 669 -5.58 -28.03 -2.23
N THR A 670 -6.44 -28.51 -1.33
CA THR A 670 -6.49 -27.97 0.05
C THR A 670 -5.26 -28.38 0.84
N GLY A 671 -4.88 -27.59 1.85
CA GLY A 671 -3.73 -27.88 2.69
C GLY A 671 -3.76 -29.28 3.31
N GLN A 672 -4.93 -29.75 3.76
CA GLN A 672 -5.08 -31.11 4.30
C GLN A 672 -4.89 -32.19 3.23
N ASN A 673 -5.47 -32.02 2.04
CA ASN A 673 -5.32 -32.99 0.94
C ASN A 673 -3.88 -33.07 0.44
N VAL A 674 -3.16 -31.95 0.48
CA VAL A 674 -1.73 -31.88 0.21
C VAL A 674 -0.92 -32.59 1.28
N ALA A 675 -1.24 -32.37 2.56
CA ALA A 675 -0.58 -33.06 3.68
C ALA A 675 -0.78 -34.58 3.60
N VAL A 676 -1.99 -35.05 3.26
CA VAL A 676 -2.30 -36.47 3.06
C VAL A 676 -1.41 -37.09 1.97
N ALA A 677 -1.20 -36.38 0.86
CA ALA A 677 -0.34 -36.85 -0.21
C ALA A 677 1.15 -36.88 0.20
N LEU A 678 1.61 -35.85 0.91
CA LEU A 678 3.02 -35.69 1.32
C LEU A 678 3.48 -36.65 2.42
N VAL A 679 2.58 -37.42 3.05
CA VAL A 679 2.98 -38.55 3.91
C VAL A 679 3.84 -39.56 3.14
N ASN A 680 3.64 -39.68 1.83
CA ASN A 680 4.42 -40.59 0.97
C ASN A 680 5.67 -39.92 0.36
N ALA A 681 6.00 -38.67 0.73
CA ALA A 681 7.17 -38.00 0.18
C ALA A 681 8.46 -38.68 0.65
N ARG A 682 9.37 -38.94 -0.29
CA ARG A 682 10.74 -39.33 0.04
C ARG A 682 11.67 -38.13 -0.10
N ILE A 683 12.70 -38.12 0.74
CA ILE A 683 13.65 -37.01 0.82
C ILE A 683 15.02 -37.53 0.38
N ASN A 684 15.64 -36.89 -0.61
CA ASN A 684 17.01 -37.21 -1.02
C ASN A 684 18.02 -36.83 0.08
N PRO A 685 19.25 -37.37 0.06
CA PRO A 685 20.29 -36.99 1.03
C PRO A 685 20.60 -35.49 1.09
N ASP A 686 20.41 -34.78 -0.02
CA ASP A 686 20.56 -33.33 -0.13
C ASP A 686 19.28 -32.55 0.25
N LEU A 687 18.24 -33.24 0.75
CA LEU A 687 16.90 -32.75 1.08
C LEU A 687 16.03 -32.29 -0.10
N THR A 688 16.47 -32.50 -1.33
CA THR A 688 15.58 -32.34 -2.49
C THR A 688 14.49 -33.40 -2.51
N GLN A 689 13.38 -33.09 -3.18
CA GLN A 689 12.17 -33.91 -3.13
C GLN A 689 12.19 -35.09 -4.11
N MET A 690 11.69 -36.24 -3.65
CA MET A 690 11.26 -37.37 -4.49
C MET A 690 9.75 -37.58 -4.31
N LEU A 691 8.99 -37.24 -5.34
CA LEU A 691 7.52 -37.15 -5.26
C LEU A 691 6.77 -38.26 -6.00
N ASP A 692 7.45 -39.28 -6.55
CA ASP A 692 6.79 -40.36 -7.30
C ASP A 692 5.65 -41.00 -6.47
N ASP A 693 5.90 -41.38 -5.22
CA ASP A 693 4.87 -42.01 -4.37
C ASP A 693 3.81 -41.01 -3.84
N VAL A 694 4.07 -39.70 -3.93
CA VAL A 694 3.09 -38.63 -3.62
C VAL A 694 2.06 -38.56 -4.73
N TYR A 695 2.52 -38.58 -5.98
CA TYR A 695 1.66 -38.56 -7.15
C TYR A 695 0.79 -39.83 -7.26
N ASP A 696 1.28 -40.98 -6.74
CA ASP A 696 0.60 -42.29 -6.73
C ASP A 696 -0.10 -42.61 -5.41
N SER A 697 -0.26 -41.64 -4.52
CA SER A 697 -0.80 -41.90 -3.19
C SER A 697 -2.14 -42.65 -3.25
N PRO A 698 -2.27 -43.80 -2.56
CA PRO A 698 -3.50 -44.58 -2.56
C PRO A 698 -4.58 -43.98 -1.65
N ALA A 699 -4.26 -42.90 -0.92
CA ALA A 699 -5.19 -42.27 -0.01
C ALA A 699 -6.29 -41.51 -0.78
N PRO A 700 -7.59 -41.73 -0.49
CA PRO A 700 -8.68 -41.06 -1.20
C PRO A 700 -8.61 -39.54 -1.20
N ALA A 701 -8.15 -38.93 -0.11
CA ALA A 701 -8.02 -37.47 0.03
C ALA A 701 -6.70 -36.90 -0.51
N ALA A 702 -5.83 -37.70 -1.13
CA ALA A 702 -4.54 -37.21 -1.62
C ALA A 702 -4.72 -36.33 -2.87
N TYR A 703 -4.15 -35.12 -2.82
CA TYR A 703 -4.05 -34.25 -3.99
C TYR A 703 -2.80 -34.62 -4.83
N PRO A 704 -2.93 -34.97 -6.13
CA PRO A 704 -1.82 -35.53 -6.90
C PRO A 704 -0.67 -34.57 -7.22
N LEU A 705 -0.89 -33.24 -7.32
CA LEU A 705 0.17 -32.25 -7.58
C LEU A 705 0.63 -31.58 -6.28
N SER A 706 0.88 -32.41 -5.26
CA SER A 706 1.40 -31.97 -3.97
C SER A 706 2.93 -31.95 -3.98
N SER A 707 3.51 -30.87 -3.45
CA SER A 707 4.95 -30.69 -3.41
C SER A 707 5.37 -29.79 -2.24
N TYR A 708 6.67 -29.66 -2.00
CA TYR A 708 7.20 -28.68 -1.07
C TYR A 708 8.29 -27.81 -1.70
N SER A 709 8.39 -26.58 -1.19
CA SER A 709 9.43 -25.61 -1.56
C SER A 709 10.57 -25.68 -0.58
N TYR A 710 11.76 -25.30 -1.03
CA TYR A 710 12.94 -25.21 -0.20
C TYR A 710 13.66 -23.88 -0.36
N MET A 711 14.31 -23.50 0.72
CA MET A 711 15.25 -22.40 0.78
C MET A 711 16.67 -22.96 0.69
N VAL A 712 17.49 -22.41 -0.19
CA VAL A 712 18.91 -22.73 -0.28
C VAL A 712 19.65 -21.74 0.62
N VAL A 713 20.43 -22.26 1.55
CA VAL A 713 21.16 -21.49 2.56
C VAL A 713 22.65 -21.85 2.55
N HIS A 714 23.50 -20.91 2.95
CA HIS A 714 24.93 -21.16 3.11
C HIS A 714 25.20 -22.04 4.34
N THR A 715 26.11 -23.02 4.19
CA THR A 715 26.62 -23.83 5.31
C THR A 715 28.09 -23.54 5.64
N SER A 716 28.66 -22.53 5.00
CA SER A 716 29.98 -21.98 5.27
C SER A 716 29.94 -20.47 5.08
N GLU A 717 30.90 -19.74 5.65
CA GLU A 717 31.03 -18.32 5.36
C GLU A 717 31.42 -18.09 3.89
N THR A 718 30.92 -16.99 3.32
CA THR A 718 31.30 -16.50 1.99
C THR A 718 31.82 -15.07 2.09
N THR A 719 31.96 -14.39 0.95
CA THR A 719 32.31 -12.97 0.91
C THR A 719 31.21 -12.14 1.56
N ASN A 720 29.95 -12.44 1.22
CA ASN A 720 28.80 -11.65 1.65
C ASN A 720 27.99 -12.26 2.81
N PHE A 721 28.28 -13.51 3.20
CA PHE A 721 27.60 -14.23 4.28
C PHE A 721 28.57 -14.60 5.42
N LYS A 722 28.34 -14.02 6.60
CA LYS A 722 29.15 -14.20 7.83
C LYS A 722 28.28 -14.70 8.99
N GLN A 723 28.91 -15.05 10.12
CA GLN A 723 28.22 -15.62 11.29
C GLN A 723 27.05 -14.78 11.77
N ASP A 724 27.17 -13.45 11.79
CA ASP A 724 26.09 -12.56 12.23
C ASP A 724 24.84 -12.64 11.33
N LYS A 725 25.06 -12.77 10.02
CA LYS A 725 23.97 -13.02 9.06
C LYS A 725 23.42 -14.43 9.17
N GLY A 726 24.28 -15.41 9.43
CA GLY A 726 23.85 -16.79 9.65
C GLY A 726 23.09 -17.00 10.96
N ALA A 727 23.35 -16.19 11.99
CA ALA A 727 22.52 -16.10 13.19
C ALA A 727 21.12 -15.58 12.85
N ALA A 728 21.01 -14.51 12.06
CA ALA A 728 19.72 -13.99 11.59
C ALA A 728 18.97 -14.98 10.68
N MET A 729 19.69 -15.65 9.77
CA MET A 729 19.14 -16.66 8.86
C MET A 729 18.63 -17.88 9.65
N SER A 730 19.41 -18.39 10.60
CA SER A 730 18.99 -19.52 11.44
C SER A 730 17.80 -19.17 12.33
N ALA A 731 17.75 -17.95 12.89
CA ALA A 731 16.59 -17.45 13.63
C ALA A 731 15.31 -17.40 12.77
N PHE A 732 15.42 -16.91 11.53
CA PHE A 732 14.31 -16.92 10.58
C PHE A 732 13.87 -18.36 10.25
N GLY A 733 14.84 -19.26 10.08
CA GLY A 733 14.65 -20.71 9.94
C GLY A 733 13.84 -21.35 11.06
N TYR A 734 14.26 -21.14 12.31
CA TYR A 734 13.56 -21.68 13.47
C TYR A 734 12.11 -21.18 13.55
N TYR A 735 11.88 -19.91 13.19
CA TYR A 735 10.54 -19.37 13.12
C TYR A 735 9.70 -20.09 12.06
N PHE A 736 10.14 -20.15 10.80
CA PHE A 736 9.27 -20.68 9.74
C PHE A 736 9.08 -22.20 9.83
N LEU A 737 10.04 -22.99 10.34
CA LEU A 737 9.87 -24.44 10.50
C LEU A 737 8.87 -24.81 11.59
N CYS A 738 8.62 -23.92 12.56
CA CYS A 738 7.70 -24.14 13.67
C CYS A 738 6.57 -23.12 13.71
N GLU A 739 6.77 -21.94 14.31
CA GLU A 739 5.72 -20.94 14.49
C GLU A 739 5.06 -20.51 13.17
N GLY A 740 5.85 -20.38 12.11
CA GLY A 740 5.38 -20.04 10.78
C GLY A 740 4.42 -21.07 10.18
N GLN A 741 4.44 -22.34 10.62
CA GLN A 741 3.58 -23.40 10.11
C GLN A 741 2.15 -23.35 10.66
N LYS A 742 1.91 -22.60 11.74
CA LYS A 742 0.61 -22.59 12.44
C LYS A 742 -0.58 -22.22 11.56
N LYS A 743 -0.39 -21.27 10.63
CA LYS A 743 -1.46 -20.66 9.82
C LYS A 743 -1.26 -20.75 8.31
N VAL A 744 -0.27 -21.52 7.83
CA VAL A 744 -0.04 -21.62 6.38
C VAL A 744 -1.19 -22.33 5.67
N GLY A 745 -1.88 -23.25 6.36
CA GLY A 745 -3.13 -23.88 5.92
C GLY A 745 -4.23 -22.87 5.55
N ASP A 746 -4.43 -21.88 6.41
CA ASP A 746 -5.43 -20.83 6.23
C ASP A 746 -5.17 -20.00 4.97
N ASN A 747 -3.91 -19.90 4.54
CA ASN A 747 -3.49 -19.12 3.38
C ASN A 747 -3.40 -19.93 2.08
N GLY A 748 -3.80 -21.21 2.08
CA GLY A 748 -3.83 -22.06 0.87
C GLY A 748 -2.61 -22.97 0.71
N TYR A 749 -1.68 -22.95 1.65
CA TYR A 749 -0.55 -23.90 1.69
C TYR A 749 -0.87 -25.11 2.57
N SER A 750 0.08 -26.03 2.69
CA SER A 750 0.09 -27.09 3.69
C SER A 750 1.26 -26.86 4.67
N PRO A 751 1.03 -27.05 5.97
CA PRO A 751 2.11 -27.24 6.94
C PRO A 751 3.03 -28.39 6.52
N LEU A 752 4.32 -28.29 6.85
CA LEU A 752 5.31 -29.34 6.61
C LEU A 752 5.02 -30.57 7.47
N THR A 753 5.34 -31.75 6.94
CA THR A 753 5.29 -33.01 7.69
C THR A 753 6.33 -33.05 8.81
N PRO A 754 6.12 -33.84 9.88
CA PRO A 754 7.09 -33.95 10.96
C PRO A 754 8.51 -34.27 10.49
N GLN A 755 8.64 -35.18 9.53
CA GLN A 755 9.92 -35.57 8.93
C GLN A 755 10.64 -34.38 8.27
N LEU A 756 9.92 -33.57 7.49
CA LEU A 756 10.51 -32.39 6.81
C LEU A 756 10.95 -31.33 7.81
N VAL A 757 10.18 -31.10 8.87
CA VAL A 757 10.56 -30.17 9.94
C VAL A 757 11.83 -30.64 10.64
N THR A 758 11.88 -31.90 11.07
CA THR A 758 13.06 -32.45 11.74
C THR A 758 14.32 -32.34 10.86
N SER A 759 14.25 -32.76 9.59
CA SER A 759 15.38 -32.63 8.67
C SER A 759 15.77 -31.17 8.39
N GLY A 760 14.81 -30.24 8.46
CA GLY A 760 15.09 -28.81 8.35
C GLY A 760 15.90 -28.27 9.52
N PHE A 761 15.57 -28.66 10.76
CA PHE A 761 16.33 -28.28 11.95
C PHE A 761 17.79 -28.77 11.88
N ASP A 762 18.02 -29.97 11.33
CA ASP A 762 19.37 -30.50 11.13
C ASP A 762 20.22 -29.65 10.17
N GLN A 763 19.61 -29.02 9.15
CA GLN A 763 20.32 -28.08 8.28
C GLN A 763 20.55 -26.73 8.94
N LEU A 764 19.60 -26.24 9.73
CA LEU A 764 19.77 -24.99 10.47
C LEU A 764 20.97 -25.03 11.42
N ALA A 765 21.28 -26.21 11.98
CA ALA A 765 22.46 -26.40 12.81
C ALA A 765 23.80 -26.28 12.05
N LYS A 766 23.79 -26.40 10.72
CA LYS A 766 24.96 -26.28 9.85
C LYS A 766 25.25 -24.86 9.38
N ILE A 767 24.31 -23.92 9.57
CA ILE A 767 24.50 -22.51 9.19
C ILE A 767 25.54 -21.86 10.13
N PRO A 768 26.56 -21.17 9.60
CA PRO A 768 27.51 -20.41 10.43
C PRO A 768 26.79 -19.45 11.39
N GLY A 769 27.17 -19.39 12.66
CA GLY A 769 26.52 -18.52 13.65
C GLY A 769 25.15 -19.01 14.16
N SER A 770 24.69 -20.21 13.76
CA SER A 770 23.48 -20.82 14.33
C SER A 770 23.66 -21.14 15.83
N GLU A 771 22.63 -20.83 16.62
CA GLU A 771 22.55 -21.17 18.06
C GLU A 771 22.44 -22.69 18.30
N LYS A 772 22.31 -23.51 17.24
CA LYS A 772 22.18 -24.98 17.30
C LYS A 772 21.13 -25.44 18.32
N LYS A 773 19.92 -24.88 18.22
CA LYS A 773 18.81 -25.24 19.11
C LYS A 773 18.46 -26.71 18.92
N VAL A 774 18.37 -27.45 20.02
CA VAL A 774 17.84 -28.81 20.00
C VAL A 774 16.37 -28.73 19.62
N PHE A 775 15.97 -29.49 18.59
CA PHE A 775 14.58 -29.53 18.14
C PHE A 775 13.70 -30.22 19.19
N ASP A 776 12.70 -29.51 19.70
CA ASP A 776 11.63 -30.07 20.54
C ASP A 776 10.30 -30.06 19.77
N PRO A 777 9.80 -31.25 19.35
CA PRO A 777 8.51 -31.38 18.68
C PRO A 777 7.34 -30.81 19.49
N ALA A 778 7.39 -30.89 20.83
CA ALA A 778 6.29 -30.45 21.69
C ALA A 778 6.18 -28.92 21.79
N ALA A 779 7.30 -28.21 21.64
CA ALA A 779 7.36 -26.75 21.60
C ALA A 779 7.09 -26.17 20.20
N CYS A 780 7.07 -27.01 19.15
CA CYS A 780 6.89 -26.58 17.78
C CYS A 780 5.41 -26.30 17.47
N SER A 781 5.08 -25.06 17.12
CA SER A 781 3.72 -24.63 16.75
C SER A 781 3.31 -25.06 15.33
N ASN A 782 3.53 -26.32 14.96
CA ASN A 782 3.12 -26.90 13.69
C ASN A 782 1.95 -27.89 13.91
N PRO A 783 0.81 -27.72 13.21
CA PRO A 783 -0.38 -28.55 13.39
C PRO A 783 -0.21 -30.01 12.96
N THR A 784 0.89 -30.40 12.31
CA THR A 784 1.17 -31.80 11.96
C THR A 784 1.75 -32.62 13.10
N PHE A 785 2.16 -31.99 14.21
CA PHE A 785 2.62 -32.69 15.41
C PHE A 785 1.46 -32.94 16.38
N GLY A 786 1.05 -34.20 16.52
CA GLY A 786 0.13 -34.64 17.56
C GLY A 786 0.87 -34.98 18.87
N LYS A 787 0.19 -34.84 20.01
CA LYS A 787 0.74 -35.18 21.33
C LYS A 787 1.08 -36.67 21.49
N ASP A 788 0.45 -37.52 20.67
CA ASP A 788 0.60 -38.99 20.72
C ASP A 788 1.48 -39.53 19.57
N GLY A 789 2.25 -38.67 18.89
CA GLY A 789 3.08 -39.05 17.73
C GLY A 789 2.29 -39.27 16.43
N THR A 790 0.97 -39.05 16.44
CA THR A 790 0.11 -39.04 15.25
C THR A 790 0.17 -37.70 14.52
N ASN A 791 -0.27 -37.66 13.26
CA ASN A 791 -0.42 -36.42 12.49
C ASN A 791 -1.91 -35.99 12.46
N PRO A 792 -2.36 -35.12 13.40
CA PRO A 792 -3.77 -34.77 13.52
C PRO A 792 -4.29 -33.95 12.33
N TYR A 793 -3.41 -33.21 11.65
CA TYR A 793 -3.76 -32.45 10.45
C TYR A 793 -4.14 -33.38 9.28
N VAL A 794 -3.44 -34.51 9.14
CA VAL A 794 -3.78 -35.56 8.15
C VAL A 794 -5.00 -36.37 8.61
N ALA A 795 -5.10 -36.71 9.90
CA ALA A 795 -6.22 -37.49 10.42
C ALA A 795 -7.57 -36.76 10.33
N SER A 796 -7.54 -35.42 10.38
CA SER A 796 -8.74 -34.56 10.24
C SER A 796 -9.09 -34.21 8.79
N ALA A 797 -8.36 -34.74 7.81
CA ALA A 797 -8.62 -34.46 6.41
C ALA A 797 -10.02 -34.98 6.01
N PRO A 798 -10.87 -34.15 5.36
CA PRO A 798 -12.20 -34.57 4.95
C PRO A 798 -12.11 -35.68 3.91
N LYS A 799 -12.98 -36.69 4.03
CA LYS A 799 -13.12 -37.70 2.97
C LYS A 799 -13.73 -37.04 1.73
N PRO A 800 -13.20 -37.30 0.52
CA PRO A 800 -13.84 -36.82 -0.70
C PRO A 800 -15.27 -37.36 -0.81
N PRO A 801 -16.23 -36.54 -1.27
CA PRO A 801 -17.60 -36.98 -1.44
C PRO A 801 -17.72 -38.01 -2.58
N GLU A 802 -18.69 -38.93 -2.51
CA GLU A 802 -18.88 -39.95 -3.54
C GLU A 802 -19.22 -39.38 -4.91
N CYS A 803 -19.82 -38.18 -4.97
CA CYS A 803 -20.07 -37.51 -6.24
C CYS A 803 -18.78 -37.07 -6.95
N ASP A 804 -17.63 -36.98 -6.27
CA ASP A 804 -16.31 -36.72 -6.86
C ASP A 804 -15.57 -38.02 -7.24
N LYS A 805 -16.22 -39.17 -7.12
CA LYS A 805 -15.65 -40.44 -7.60
C LYS A 805 -15.71 -40.51 -9.12
N LYS A 806 -14.66 -41.06 -9.73
CA LYS A 806 -14.61 -41.26 -11.19
C LYS A 806 -15.82 -42.07 -11.65
N GLY A 807 -16.52 -41.56 -12.66
CA GLY A 807 -17.74 -42.17 -13.20
C GLY A 807 -19.04 -41.70 -12.54
N ALA A 808 -18.99 -40.88 -11.49
CA ALA A 808 -20.18 -40.24 -10.94
C ALA A 808 -20.81 -39.27 -11.96
N THR A 809 -22.13 -39.35 -12.13
CA THR A 809 -22.88 -38.58 -13.13
C THR A 809 -23.31 -37.19 -12.65
N SER A 810 -23.33 -36.96 -11.34
CA SER A 810 -23.71 -35.70 -10.68
C SER A 810 -22.50 -34.91 -10.19
N GLN A 811 -22.61 -33.58 -10.18
CA GLN A 811 -21.63 -32.66 -9.56
C GLN A 811 -21.89 -32.50 -8.06
N CYS A 812 -20.87 -32.16 -7.26
CA CYS A 812 -20.96 -32.12 -5.81
C CYS A 812 -21.44 -30.78 -5.23
N GLY A 813 -21.55 -29.74 -6.04
CA GLY A 813 -22.11 -28.46 -5.60
C GLY A 813 -21.74 -27.23 -6.42
N GLY A 814 -21.32 -27.38 -7.67
CA GLY A 814 -20.94 -26.25 -8.54
C GLY A 814 -22.05 -25.67 -9.39
N THR A 815 -21.85 -24.42 -9.81
CA THR A 815 -22.64 -23.74 -10.84
C THR A 815 -22.39 -24.34 -12.23
N GLY A 816 -23.43 -24.41 -13.07
CA GLY A 816 -23.33 -24.90 -14.46
C GLY A 816 -23.80 -26.34 -14.69
N ALA A 817 -24.47 -26.96 -13.71
CA ALA A 817 -25.06 -28.28 -13.84
C ALA A 817 -26.24 -28.31 -14.85
N LYS A 818 -26.42 -29.45 -15.53
CA LYS A 818 -27.58 -29.74 -16.38
C LYS A 818 -28.90 -29.50 -15.62
N PRO A 819 -29.90 -28.84 -16.21
CA PRO A 819 -31.25 -28.80 -15.64
C PRO A 819 -31.81 -30.23 -15.64
N THR A 820 -32.00 -30.83 -14.47
CA THR A 820 -32.69 -32.11 -14.37
C THR A 820 -34.19 -31.87 -14.45
N GLY A 821 -34.83 -32.45 -15.48
CA GLY A 821 -36.27 -32.68 -15.46
C GLY A 821 -36.64 -33.55 -14.26
N THR A 822 -37.79 -33.25 -13.68
CA THR A 822 -38.43 -33.89 -12.52
C THR A 822 -38.07 -35.37 -12.35
N GLN A 823 -37.34 -35.71 -11.29
CA GLN A 823 -37.31 -37.08 -10.75
C GLN A 823 -37.94 -37.08 -9.36
N SER A 824 -39.14 -37.66 -9.27
CA SER A 824 -39.67 -38.20 -8.03
C SER A 824 -38.86 -39.45 -7.65
N GLY A 825 -38.39 -39.53 -6.41
CA GLY A 825 -37.64 -40.69 -5.92
C GLY A 825 -37.50 -40.67 -4.41
N THR A 826 -38.59 -41.04 -3.73
CA THR A 826 -38.66 -41.71 -2.41
C THR A 826 -37.41 -41.68 -1.51
N GLY A 827 -37.42 -40.80 -0.51
CA GLY A 827 -36.56 -40.91 0.65
C GLY A 827 -37.03 -42.03 1.58
N GLY A 828 -36.21 -43.06 1.75
CA GLY A 828 -36.35 -44.04 2.82
C GLY A 828 -35.81 -43.46 4.13
N ALA A 829 -36.71 -42.99 4.99
CA ALA A 829 -36.40 -42.65 6.37
C ALA A 829 -36.70 -43.86 7.26
N ALA A 830 -35.67 -44.40 7.91
CA ALA A 830 -35.82 -45.38 8.98
C ALA A 830 -36.24 -44.65 10.27
N GLY A 831 -37.27 -45.19 10.93
CA GLY A 831 -37.99 -44.55 12.01
C GLY A 831 -37.25 -44.52 13.34
N GLY A 832 -37.44 -43.41 14.04
CA GLY A 832 -37.32 -43.26 15.49
C GLY A 832 -38.69 -42.86 16.04
N THR A 833 -39.11 -43.56 17.09
CA THR A 833 -40.46 -43.67 17.66
C THR A 833 -41.13 -42.35 18.07
N GLY A 834 -42.47 -42.34 17.97
CA GLY A 834 -43.30 -41.15 18.15
C GLY A 834 -43.58 -40.75 19.60
N THR A 835 -44.22 -39.59 19.74
CA THR A 835 -45.40 -39.36 20.60
C THR A 835 -46.12 -38.07 20.18
N GLY A 836 -47.38 -38.22 19.74
CA GLY A 836 -48.57 -37.41 20.03
C GLY A 836 -48.60 -35.88 19.87
N GLY A 837 -49.57 -35.39 19.08
CA GLY A 837 -50.25 -34.12 19.36
C GLY A 837 -50.77 -33.32 18.17
N ALA A 838 -52.05 -33.49 17.84
CA ALA A 838 -53.06 -32.54 17.33
C ALA A 838 -52.58 -31.30 16.51
N ALA A 839 -52.95 -31.11 15.23
CA ALA A 839 -54.26 -30.83 14.63
C ALA A 839 -54.38 -29.38 14.09
N ALA A 840 -55.26 -29.22 13.10
CA ALA A 840 -55.82 -28.00 12.48
C ALA A 840 -54.92 -27.27 11.43
N THR A 841 -55.14 -27.35 10.11
CA THR A 841 -56.27 -27.03 9.17
C THR A 841 -56.32 -25.58 8.68
N GLY A 842 -56.43 -25.44 7.34
CA GLY A 842 -56.85 -24.24 6.58
C GLY A 842 -55.76 -23.76 5.62
N GLY A 843 -55.82 -23.94 4.29
CA GLY A 843 -56.94 -23.71 3.36
C GLY A 843 -57.15 -22.20 3.19
N ALA A 844 -57.19 -21.56 2.01
CA ALA A 844 -57.18 -21.98 0.61
C ALA A 844 -56.91 -20.73 -0.27
N ALA A 845 -56.63 -20.98 -1.56
CA ALA A 845 -57.05 -20.27 -2.79
C ALA A 845 -57.36 -18.75 -2.77
N GLY A 846 -57.07 -17.93 -3.79
CA GLY A 846 -56.63 -18.12 -5.17
C GLY A 846 -57.11 -16.92 -6.01
N GLY A 847 -56.49 -16.72 -7.18
CA GLY A 847 -57.13 -16.06 -8.33
C GLY A 847 -56.93 -14.53 -8.55
N PRO A 848 -57.09 -14.05 -9.80
CA PRO A 848 -56.18 -13.06 -10.41
C PRO A 848 -56.89 -11.79 -10.97
N GLY A 849 -56.13 -10.78 -11.44
CA GLY A 849 -56.68 -9.78 -12.37
C GLY A 849 -55.99 -8.40 -12.47
N ALA A 850 -55.34 -8.16 -13.61
CA ALA A 850 -55.28 -6.98 -14.50
C ALA A 850 -55.12 -5.51 -14.02
N ALA A 851 -54.06 -4.89 -14.58
CA ALA A 851 -53.86 -3.55 -15.19
C ALA A 851 -54.75 -2.32 -14.82
N ASP A 852 -54.12 -1.18 -14.46
CA ASP A 852 -53.84 -0.02 -15.36
C ASP A 852 -53.23 1.20 -14.62
N GLY A 853 -52.43 2.02 -15.31
CA GLY A 853 -52.39 3.49 -15.15
C GLY A 853 -51.28 4.18 -14.33
N GLY A 854 -50.33 4.85 -15.02
CA GLY A 854 -50.09 6.30 -14.84
C GLY A 854 -49.06 6.86 -13.83
N THR A 855 -47.89 7.25 -14.38
CA THR A 855 -47.11 8.50 -14.14
C THR A 855 -46.31 8.80 -12.86
N ALA A 856 -45.03 9.13 -13.13
CA ALA A 856 -44.13 10.11 -12.49
C ALA A 856 -43.40 9.78 -11.18
N GLY A 857 -42.05 9.88 -11.22
CA GLY A 857 -41.22 10.03 -10.03
C GLY A 857 -39.77 9.56 -10.21
N ALA A 858 -38.83 10.50 -10.17
CA ALA A 858 -37.40 10.26 -10.25
C ALA A 858 -36.88 9.33 -9.13
N GLY A 859 -35.96 8.42 -9.47
CA GLY A 859 -35.28 7.55 -8.51
C GLY A 859 -33.99 6.98 -9.09
N ALA A 860 -32.90 7.15 -8.35
CA ALA A 860 -31.53 6.81 -8.72
C ALA A 860 -31.33 5.34 -9.11
N ALA A 861 -30.53 5.09 -10.14
CA ALA A 861 -30.06 3.76 -10.50
C ALA A 861 -28.99 3.30 -9.49
N GLY A 862 -29.43 2.53 -8.49
CA GLY A 862 -28.56 1.64 -7.72
C GLY A 862 -28.37 0.33 -8.47
N GLY A 863 -27.17 0.10 -9.00
CA GLY A 863 -26.77 -1.21 -9.51
C GLY A 863 -26.53 -2.16 -8.35
N THR A 864 -27.44 -3.11 -8.15
CA THR A 864 -27.25 -4.24 -7.23
C THR A 864 -26.19 -5.17 -7.79
N GLY A 865 -25.06 -5.27 -7.08
CA GLY A 865 -24.00 -6.24 -7.34
C GLY A 865 -24.54 -7.66 -7.24
N GLY A 866 -24.23 -8.47 -8.25
CA GLY A 866 -24.47 -9.91 -8.23
C GLY A 866 -23.65 -10.54 -7.12
N GLY A 867 -24.34 -11.27 -6.23
CA GLY A 867 -23.71 -12.06 -5.17
C GLY A 867 -22.76 -13.10 -5.76
N ALA A 868 -21.57 -13.18 -5.19
CA ALA A 868 -20.64 -14.28 -5.41
C ALA A 868 -21.32 -15.58 -4.94
N ALA A 869 -21.42 -16.56 -5.84
CA ALA A 869 -21.80 -17.91 -5.47
C ALA A 869 -20.57 -18.60 -4.88
N ASP A 870 -20.71 -19.09 -3.65
CA ASP A 870 -19.65 -19.79 -2.91
C ASP A 870 -19.32 -21.14 -3.56
N ASP A 871 -18.03 -21.42 -3.67
CA ASP A 871 -17.44 -22.69 -4.08
C ASP A 871 -17.55 -23.72 -2.94
N PRO A 872 -17.97 -24.97 -3.18
CA PRO A 872 -18.00 -26.03 -2.16
C PRO A 872 -16.64 -26.31 -1.49
N ALA A 873 -15.51 -25.96 -2.12
CA ALA A 873 -14.17 -26.06 -1.52
C ALA A 873 -13.82 -24.84 -0.63
N LEU A 874 -14.61 -23.77 -0.67
CA LEU A 874 -14.50 -22.59 0.20
C LEU A 874 -15.50 -22.63 1.38
N GLY A 875 -16.39 -23.62 1.43
CA GLY A 875 -17.44 -23.75 2.45
C GLY A 875 -17.32 -25.02 3.30
N GLY A 876 -16.43 -25.00 4.30
CA GLY A 876 -16.51 -25.90 5.46
C GLY A 876 -17.33 -25.22 6.55
N GLY A 877 -18.51 -25.76 6.86
CA GLY A 877 -19.43 -25.19 7.84
C GLY A 877 -19.06 -25.49 9.29
N ASP A 878 -19.12 -24.46 10.13
CA ASP A 878 -19.38 -24.59 11.57
C ASP A 878 -20.76 -23.99 11.86
N GLY A 879 -21.64 -24.81 12.43
CA GLY A 879 -22.98 -24.42 12.83
C GLY A 879 -23.00 -23.69 14.18
N GLY A 880 -23.60 -22.50 14.19
CA GLY A 880 -24.50 -22.05 15.26
C GLY A 880 -23.90 -21.35 16.49
N ALA A 881 -23.71 -20.03 16.41
CA ALA A 881 -24.24 -19.08 17.41
C ALA A 881 -24.28 -17.67 16.81
N ALA A 882 -25.50 -17.13 16.68
CA ALA A 882 -25.73 -15.75 16.24
C ALA A 882 -25.36 -14.76 17.36
N ALA A 883 -24.44 -13.83 17.07
CA ALA A 883 -24.34 -12.54 17.75
C ALA A 883 -23.69 -11.52 16.80
N GLY A 884 -24.39 -10.43 16.50
CA GLY A 884 -23.86 -9.32 15.71
C GLY A 884 -22.78 -8.54 16.46
N GLY A 885 -21.81 -7.97 15.73
CA GLY A 885 -20.83 -7.06 16.31
C GLY A 885 -19.58 -6.86 15.46
N THR A 886 -19.45 -5.65 14.90
CA THR A 886 -18.25 -4.83 14.69
C THR A 886 -16.85 -5.46 14.85
N GLY A 887 -15.97 -5.17 13.89
CA GLY A 887 -14.57 -5.60 13.81
C GLY A 887 -13.83 -5.69 15.15
N GLN A 888 -13.33 -6.89 15.44
CA GLN A 888 -12.50 -7.18 16.60
C GLN A 888 -11.02 -7.20 16.22
N SER A 889 -10.28 -6.29 16.85
CA SER A 889 -8.83 -6.34 17.06
C SER A 889 -8.43 -7.62 17.80
N VAL A 890 -7.47 -8.36 17.27
CA VAL A 890 -6.82 -9.48 17.96
C VAL A 890 -5.91 -8.92 19.06
N SER A 891 -6.32 -9.07 20.32
CA SER A 891 -5.50 -8.76 21.50
C SER A 891 -4.72 -10.00 21.94
N ALA A 892 -3.43 -9.83 22.21
CA ALA A 892 -2.56 -10.85 22.80
C ALA A 892 -2.85 -11.02 24.31
N SER A 893 -2.90 -12.27 24.77
CA SER A 893 -2.94 -12.61 26.20
C SER A 893 -1.51 -12.65 26.76
N ALA A 894 -1.22 -11.83 27.78
CA ALA A 894 0.03 -11.89 28.52
C ALA A 894 -0.02 -13.00 29.59
N ILE A 895 1.05 -13.79 29.69
CA ILE A 895 1.33 -14.71 30.81
C ILE A 895 2.26 -13.96 31.78
N GLU A 896 1.90 -13.92 33.06
CA GLU A 896 2.69 -13.28 34.12
C GLU A 896 3.97 -14.06 34.44
N VAL A 897 5.10 -13.34 34.55
CA VAL A 897 6.34 -13.86 35.12
C VAL A 897 6.56 -13.20 36.48
N ALA A 898 6.82 -14.04 37.48
CA ALA A 898 6.90 -13.75 38.90
C ALA A 898 7.86 -12.59 39.26
N SER A 899 7.39 -11.69 40.15
CA SER A 899 8.17 -10.58 40.68
C SER A 899 9.18 -11.03 41.74
N ALA A 900 10.46 -10.70 41.53
CA ALA A 900 11.50 -10.81 42.54
C ALA A 900 11.49 -9.61 43.50
N ALA A 901 11.73 -9.90 44.77
CA ALA A 901 11.53 -9.06 45.95
C ALA A 901 12.26 -7.70 45.93
N GLY A 902 11.52 -6.65 46.27
CA GLY A 902 12.05 -5.30 46.52
C GLY A 902 10.97 -4.27 46.86
N SER A 903 9.87 -4.69 47.50
CA SER A 903 8.57 -4.00 47.53
C SER A 903 8.31 -3.06 48.71
N GLY A 904 9.23 -2.90 49.66
CA GLY A 904 9.01 -1.96 50.77
C GLY A 904 9.38 -0.53 50.38
N LEU A 905 10.69 -0.31 50.25
CA LEU A 905 11.27 1.03 50.06
C LEU A 905 10.83 1.71 48.75
N ARG A 906 10.64 0.91 47.69
CA ARG A 906 10.25 1.41 46.36
C ARG A 906 8.81 1.95 46.33
N TYR A 907 7.88 1.30 47.04
CA TYR A 907 6.50 1.75 47.12
C TYR A 907 6.36 2.98 48.02
N SER A 908 7.12 3.06 49.12
CA SER A 908 7.16 4.24 49.99
C SER A 908 7.69 5.48 49.24
N LEU A 909 8.77 5.32 48.47
CA LEU A 909 9.33 6.40 47.66
C LEU A 909 8.39 6.82 46.52
N MET A 910 7.62 5.88 45.94
CA MET A 910 6.60 6.17 44.93
C MET A 910 5.42 6.98 45.49
N VAL A 911 4.95 6.68 46.70
CA VAL A 911 3.87 7.42 47.35
C VAL A 911 4.33 8.84 47.71
N ILE A 912 5.54 8.99 48.24
CA ILE A 912 6.12 10.31 48.57
C ILE A 912 6.32 11.15 47.30
N ALA A 913 6.82 10.55 46.22
CA ALA A 913 6.96 11.23 44.94
C ALA A 913 5.60 11.65 44.36
N GLY A 914 4.58 10.79 44.42
CA GLY A 914 3.22 11.10 43.98
C GLY A 914 2.57 12.25 44.78
N LEU A 915 2.77 12.27 46.10
CA LEU A 915 2.26 13.35 46.97
C LEU A 915 2.97 14.68 46.72
N LEU A 916 4.30 14.67 46.55
CA LEU A 916 5.06 15.87 46.21
C LEU A 916 4.68 16.41 44.83
N LEU A 917 4.42 15.53 43.86
CA LEU A 917 3.99 15.92 42.51
C LEU A 917 2.57 16.53 42.53
N GLY A 918 1.64 15.94 43.30
CA GLY A 918 0.32 16.50 43.53
C GLY A 918 0.38 17.87 44.20
N ALA A 919 1.27 18.05 45.18
CA ALA A 919 1.50 19.34 45.83
C ALA A 919 2.04 20.40 44.85
N VAL A 920 3.01 20.05 43.99
CA VAL A 920 3.58 20.97 42.99
C VAL A 920 2.57 21.37 41.91
N ILE A 921 1.61 20.52 41.56
CA ILE A 921 0.55 20.82 40.58
C ILE A 921 -0.54 21.70 41.19
N VAL A 922 -0.90 21.47 42.46
CA VAL A 922 -2.06 22.10 43.10
C VAL A 922 -1.71 23.39 43.84
N LEU A 923 -0.54 23.50 44.48
CA LEU A 923 -0.19 24.69 45.27
C LEU A 923 -0.07 25.97 44.44
N PRO A 924 0.62 26.01 43.28
CA PRO A 924 0.80 27.26 42.54
C PRO A 924 -0.52 27.93 42.07
N PRO A 925 -1.51 27.21 41.50
CA PRO A 925 -2.79 27.84 41.14
C PRO A 925 -3.62 28.23 42.37
N VAL A 926 -3.54 27.48 43.48
CA VAL A 926 -4.25 27.83 44.72
C VAL A 926 -3.65 29.07 45.39
N ILE A 927 -2.31 29.20 45.38
CA ILE A 927 -1.61 30.38 45.92
C ILE A 927 -1.84 31.59 45.01
N ALA A 928 -1.75 31.43 43.69
CA ALA A 928 -2.03 32.50 42.73
C ALA A 928 -3.49 32.97 42.81
N GLY A 929 -4.44 32.04 42.95
CA GLY A 929 -5.86 32.35 43.14
C GLY A 929 -6.15 33.07 44.47
N ARG A 930 -5.47 32.70 45.56
CA ARG A 930 -5.58 33.40 46.85
C ARG A 930 -4.92 34.78 46.83
N ALA A 931 -3.79 34.95 46.14
CA ALA A 931 -3.12 36.23 45.99
C ALA A 931 -3.93 37.21 45.11
N ALA A 932 -4.61 36.72 44.07
CA ALA A 932 -5.51 37.52 43.24
C ALA A 932 -6.74 38.00 44.02
N ARG A 933 -7.37 37.13 44.83
CA ARG A 933 -8.52 37.50 45.67
C ARG A 933 -8.18 38.48 46.79
N ARG A 934 -6.96 38.45 47.32
CA ARG A 934 -6.50 39.46 48.30
C ARG A 934 -6.32 40.85 47.66
N ARG A 935 -5.89 40.93 46.40
CA ARG A 935 -5.77 42.21 45.68
C ARG A 935 -7.10 42.82 45.24
N GLU A 936 -8.16 42.02 45.12
CA GLU A 936 -9.52 42.50 44.84
C GLU A 936 -10.28 42.91 46.12
N GLY A 937 -9.74 42.67 47.32
CA GLY A 937 -10.29 43.13 48.59
C GLY A 937 -9.69 44.43 49.13
N GLU A 938 -8.68 44.99 48.44
CA GLU A 938 -8.01 46.27 48.79
C GLU A 938 -8.21 47.36 47.71
N LEU A 939 -9.14 47.14 46.77
CA LEU A 939 -9.62 48.10 45.77
C LEU A 939 -11.15 48.18 45.86
#